data_AF-A0A9E3KGJ3-F1
#
_entry.id   AF-A0A9E3KGJ3-F1
#
_cell.length_a   1.000
_cell.length_b   1.000
_cell.length_c   1.000
_cell.angle_alpha   90.00
_cell.angle_beta   90.00
_cell.angle_gamma   90.00
#
_symmetry.space_group_name_H-M   'P 1'
#
loop_
_entity.id
_entity.type
_entity.pdbx_description
1 polymer ?
#
loop_
_entity_poly.entity_id
_entity_poly.type
_entity_poly.pdbx_seq_one_letter_code
_entity_poly.pdbx_strand_id
1 'polypeptide(L)'
;PLIGAVVRVIGTTDAAITDLDGNFTISNVTSGDYSVEVSSVGYLSQSFTTSISDNTVDLGTISLAVESVAIQGIEIIADVAVDRKTPVAVSNISGEYIAEKTGNQELTMALSVAPSVYASQDSGGFGDSRLVVRGFQDENVVIMVNGVPVNDMENQALFWSNWTGLQDVASKVQIQRGLGATLLAVPSVGGTVNIISKATDAEKGGWASASIGNDMWRKYAVQLNTGASENGWAVSFAGSRTTGDGYVDGNFIDAYSWFGSITKDWDKHSLALTGFGAPQRHGQGFFRPLNTFVGSNGDDYADFIGDSKAHDFDAKAALIDGTTGTANSIRYNSGWGYTDYDVNNGFTQDGIFNQFSNFYHKPQVSLAHFWNVNDGLDVTTSVYGSWGRGGGASDWRNFSNSGSHRWFNYQESNATGSGGPIAWDDLLANNIAFNPDGVARQGSANNPFYFFRASMNHHNYYGIISKALVDLSDELKLTAGIDGRTYAADHIRKVIDMFGLQGYEHSDFGPTQISPADGNVFGYDSESLFNRDNTGFVNWIGAFSELEYSNDRLTAALALTGSNKGYKKDQRVASVAGESDWFNFLGGAVKGGLNYNVSDAFNVYANGGYLSIQPIFDNVFQGGNNGGVDESFVFDDAANEKVLAFEAGAGLRFSKFAANLNVYRTSWEDKAISVSGQDPTTLETIFGNAFGVDALHQGVELDLIAQPATNFEITGSASVGDWEWQNNSEFQLFNIDGTLNSSGGFFLEDVKVGGAPQTQYNIGGNYRTPFGVGLYAGYQHNAEHYALFDPEDRDDASSAGVDPNKLPDFGLTNAGVSYNLKLTENQDLRFDFNVNNLMDVLYVNRAFENLGAPLQDLRGNFGLGRTWNAGARLEFRDGAKKVEEIPVPVAEPEPVVLDRDGDGVIDAADDCPDTPGTVSGCPDGDGDGVIDANDECPNTPGLASNSGCPAEPEVEETVVEVPADIPDADGDGLLDNVDNCPNEAGPASNAGCPVRTVAPAAPSTTVVDQINFIAKSILFNTNSDVIRTVSRTKLDEIAAIMQQYPNTRFVVEGHTDSSGDDSYNMDLSRKRAAAVVNYLVGKGINRSMLSSVGYGETQPIASNSTAEGRAQNRRVVVRLGN
;
A
#
# COMPACT_ATOMS: atom_id res chain seq x y z
N PRO A 1 16.75 -10.67 -2.82
CA PRO A 1 16.94 -10.45 -1.36
C PRO A 1 15.70 -9.75 -0.78
N LEU A 2 15.26 -10.11 0.42
CA LEU A 2 14.09 -9.49 1.04
C LEU A 2 14.54 -8.29 1.85
N ILE A 3 14.16 -7.09 1.40
CA ILE A 3 14.53 -5.81 2.02
C ILE A 3 13.47 -5.46 3.05
N GLY A 4 13.87 -5.06 4.26
CA GLY A 4 12.91 -4.66 5.28
C GLY A 4 12.21 -5.83 5.99
N ALA A 5 12.66 -7.07 5.78
CA ALA A 5 12.16 -8.23 6.52
C ALA A 5 12.57 -8.12 7.99
N VAL A 6 11.65 -8.45 8.89
CA VAL A 6 11.86 -8.39 10.33
C VAL A 6 12.34 -9.76 10.81
N VAL A 7 13.55 -9.80 11.36
CA VAL A 7 14.14 -10.98 12.01
C VAL A 7 14.08 -10.79 13.53
N ARG A 8 13.44 -11.71 14.25
CA ARG A 8 13.20 -11.62 15.70
C ARG A 8 13.62 -12.91 16.39
N VAL A 9 14.36 -12.80 17.49
CA VAL A 9 14.61 -13.91 18.42
C VAL A 9 13.41 -14.06 19.36
N ILE A 10 12.65 -15.14 19.19
CA ILE A 10 11.41 -15.46 19.91
C ILE A 10 11.71 -15.72 21.38
N GLY A 11 10.91 -15.10 22.26
CA GLY A 11 11.11 -15.17 23.71
C GLY A 11 12.23 -14.27 24.22
N THR A 12 13.04 -13.69 23.32
CA THR A 12 13.81 -12.49 23.61
C THR A 12 13.17 -11.32 22.87
N THR A 13 14.01 -10.50 22.31
CA THR A 13 13.90 -9.06 22.31
C THR A 13 14.85 -8.58 21.20
N ASP A 14 15.95 -9.32 21.00
CA ASP A 14 16.90 -9.13 19.93
C ASP A 14 16.22 -9.33 18.57
N ALA A 15 16.32 -8.30 17.71
CA ALA A 15 15.75 -8.29 16.37
C ALA A 15 16.64 -7.47 15.43
N ALA A 16 16.50 -7.70 14.13
CA ALA A 16 17.12 -6.91 13.08
C ALA A 16 16.17 -6.78 11.89
N ILE A 17 16.33 -5.71 11.12
CA ILE A 17 15.67 -5.53 9.83
C ILE A 17 16.71 -5.81 8.76
N THR A 18 16.33 -6.54 7.72
CA THR A 18 17.23 -6.84 6.60
C THR A 18 17.55 -5.60 5.77
N ASP A 19 18.80 -5.49 5.33
CA ASP A 19 19.27 -4.43 4.43
C ASP A 19 18.89 -4.67 2.95
N LEU A 20 19.49 -3.89 2.04
CA LEU A 20 19.21 -3.97 0.59
C LEU A 20 19.57 -5.33 -0.03
N ASP A 21 20.52 -6.03 0.57
CA ASP A 21 21.02 -7.33 0.14
C ASP A 21 20.36 -8.47 0.94
N GLY A 22 19.39 -8.15 1.79
CA GLY A 22 18.70 -9.13 2.63
C GLY A 22 19.54 -9.58 3.83
N ASN A 23 20.67 -8.93 4.10
CA ASN A 23 21.54 -9.26 5.22
C ASN A 23 21.02 -8.63 6.50
N PHE A 24 21.29 -9.27 7.63
CA PHE A 24 20.95 -8.75 8.95
C PHE A 24 22.01 -9.19 9.97
N THR A 25 22.12 -8.45 11.07
CA THR A 25 22.99 -8.83 12.19
C THR A 25 22.31 -8.50 13.50
N ILE A 26 22.21 -9.50 14.37
CA ILE A 26 21.67 -9.35 15.73
C ILE A 26 22.84 -9.47 16.71
N SER A 27 23.25 -8.37 17.34
CA SER A 27 24.40 -8.32 18.24
C SER A 27 24.00 -8.41 19.72
N ASN A 28 24.89 -8.95 20.56
CA ASN A 28 24.74 -9.08 22.02
C ASN A 28 23.64 -10.05 22.48
N VAL A 29 23.33 -11.09 21.70
CA VAL A 29 22.42 -12.14 22.13
C VAL A 29 23.12 -13.01 23.19
N THR A 30 22.46 -13.23 24.33
CA THR A 30 22.98 -14.07 25.41
C THR A 30 23.22 -15.51 24.94
N SER A 31 24.17 -16.24 25.54
CA SER A 31 24.35 -17.66 25.25
C SER A 31 23.09 -18.45 25.64
N GLY A 32 22.56 -19.26 24.72
CA GLY A 32 21.36 -20.08 24.96
C GLY A 32 20.75 -20.64 23.67
N ASP A 33 19.71 -21.46 23.85
CA ASP A 33 18.89 -21.99 22.75
C ASP A 33 17.72 -21.05 22.49
N TYR A 34 17.57 -20.60 21.25
CA TYR A 34 16.53 -19.67 20.84
C TYR A 34 15.78 -20.17 19.61
N SER A 35 14.54 -19.73 19.47
CA SER A 35 13.80 -19.78 18.21
C SER A 35 13.91 -18.40 17.56
N VAL A 36 14.22 -18.32 16.28
CA VAL A 36 14.34 -17.08 15.51
C VAL A 36 13.28 -17.11 14.42
N GLU A 37 12.46 -16.06 14.33
CA GLU A 37 11.43 -15.88 13.32
C GLU A 37 11.84 -14.77 12.35
N VAL A 38 11.72 -15.04 11.05
CA VAL A 38 11.91 -14.06 9.97
C VAL A 38 10.57 -13.85 9.30
N SER A 39 10.13 -12.61 9.15
CA SER A 39 8.84 -12.25 8.57
C SER A 39 8.96 -11.11 7.55
N SER A 40 8.16 -11.15 6.48
CA SER A 40 8.07 -10.09 5.48
C SER A 40 6.67 -10.11 4.87
N VAL A 41 6.11 -8.94 4.54
CA VAL A 41 4.80 -8.85 3.89
C VAL A 41 4.83 -9.60 2.56
N GLY A 42 3.85 -10.48 2.32
CA GLY A 42 3.79 -11.31 1.12
C GLY A 42 4.67 -12.57 1.17
N TYR A 43 5.30 -12.85 2.32
CA TYR A 43 6.09 -14.06 2.56
C TYR A 43 5.66 -14.76 3.85
N LEU A 44 5.64 -16.09 3.82
CA LEU A 44 5.43 -16.91 5.01
C LEU A 44 6.54 -16.66 6.01
N SER A 45 6.18 -16.32 7.24
CA SER A 45 7.14 -16.23 8.34
C SER A 45 7.83 -17.59 8.53
N GLN A 46 9.15 -17.58 8.64
CA GLN A 46 9.94 -18.79 8.88
C GLN A 46 10.55 -18.73 10.27
N SER A 47 10.30 -19.76 11.08
CA SER A 47 10.95 -19.94 12.38
C SER A 47 11.97 -21.07 12.34
N PHE A 48 13.13 -20.87 12.95
CA PHE A 48 14.16 -21.91 13.13
C PHE A 48 14.80 -21.80 14.51
N THR A 49 15.30 -22.91 15.03
CA THR A 49 16.03 -22.94 16.31
C THR A 49 17.52 -22.78 16.08
N THR A 50 18.17 -21.99 16.94
CA THR A 50 19.63 -21.80 16.93
C THR A 50 20.17 -21.75 18.35
N SER A 51 21.39 -22.24 18.53
CA SER A 51 22.09 -22.24 19.81
C SER A 51 23.29 -21.30 19.73
N ILE A 52 23.29 -20.28 20.59
CA ILE A 52 24.35 -19.27 20.60
C ILE A 52 25.35 -19.64 21.70
N SER A 53 26.60 -19.92 21.32
CA SER A 53 27.69 -20.30 22.22
C SER A 53 28.87 -19.33 22.10
N ASP A 54 28.81 -18.22 22.83
CA ASP A 54 29.83 -17.15 23.00
C ASP A 54 30.47 -16.52 21.72
N ASN A 55 30.17 -17.03 20.53
CA ASN A 55 30.67 -16.60 19.22
C ASN A 55 29.53 -16.09 18.32
N THR A 56 29.88 -15.34 17.26
CA THR A 56 28.96 -14.99 16.17
C THR A 56 28.44 -16.28 15.52
N VAL A 57 27.12 -16.43 15.47
CA VAL A 57 26.46 -17.52 14.75
C VAL A 57 25.99 -16.99 13.40
N ASP A 58 26.58 -17.52 12.33
CA ASP A 58 26.08 -17.30 10.98
C ASP A 58 24.86 -18.20 10.75
N LEU A 59 23.74 -17.59 10.36
CA LEU A 59 22.48 -18.27 10.09
C LEU A 59 22.35 -18.71 8.63
N GLY A 60 23.35 -18.40 7.79
CA GLY A 60 23.34 -18.67 6.37
C GLY A 60 22.23 -17.92 5.63
N THR A 61 21.97 -18.33 4.40
CA THR A 61 20.87 -17.76 3.60
C THR A 61 19.52 -18.32 4.04
N ILE A 62 18.66 -17.46 4.59
CA ILE A 62 17.29 -17.81 4.97
C ILE A 62 16.35 -17.47 3.81
N SER A 63 15.63 -18.47 3.30
CA SER A 63 14.72 -18.31 2.16
C SER A 63 13.27 -18.36 2.64
N LEU A 64 12.56 -17.23 2.62
CA LEU A 64 11.13 -17.22 2.90
C LEU A 64 10.34 -17.68 1.67
N ALA A 65 9.37 -18.57 1.89
CA ALA A 65 8.40 -18.93 0.88
C ALA A 65 7.43 -17.76 0.67
N VAL A 66 7.07 -17.46 -0.59
CA VAL A 66 6.04 -16.46 -0.90
C VAL A 66 4.72 -16.91 -0.27
N GLU A 67 4.06 -16.00 0.46
CA GLU A 67 2.79 -16.21 1.14
C GLU A 67 1.66 -16.42 0.12
N SER A 68 1.63 -15.57 -0.90
CA SER A 68 0.79 -15.74 -2.09
C SER A 68 1.29 -14.86 -3.23
N VAL A 69 1.30 -15.42 -4.45
CA VAL A 69 1.54 -14.65 -5.69
C VAL A 69 0.54 -13.50 -5.83
N ALA A 70 -0.68 -13.65 -5.27
CA ALA A 70 -1.70 -12.61 -5.26
C ALA A 70 -1.29 -11.37 -4.45
N ILE A 71 -0.62 -11.54 -3.29
CA ILE A 71 -0.20 -10.40 -2.47
C ILE A 71 0.87 -9.59 -3.19
N GLN A 72 1.89 -10.25 -3.74
CA GLN A 72 2.92 -9.59 -4.56
C GLN A 72 2.29 -8.86 -5.76
N GLY A 73 1.36 -9.52 -6.44
CA GLY A 73 0.58 -8.92 -7.52
C GLY A 73 -0.21 -7.68 -7.08
N ILE A 74 -0.87 -7.73 -5.90
CA ILE A 74 -1.59 -6.57 -5.34
C ILE A 74 -0.62 -5.42 -5.08
N GLU A 75 0.55 -5.68 -4.49
CA GLU A 75 1.56 -4.63 -4.24
C GLU A 75 2.04 -3.97 -5.55
N ILE A 76 2.16 -4.74 -6.64
CA ILE A 76 2.48 -4.24 -7.98
C ILE A 76 1.35 -3.36 -8.54
N ILE A 77 0.07 -3.75 -8.43
CA ILE A 77 -1.05 -2.88 -8.84
C ILE A 77 -1.02 -1.58 -8.03
N ALA A 78 -0.78 -1.72 -6.73
CA ALA A 78 -0.83 -0.69 -5.73
C ALA A 78 0.30 0.35 -5.78
N ASP A 79 1.32 0.14 -6.63
CA ASP A 79 2.52 0.99 -6.69
C ASP A 79 3.17 1.17 -5.32
N VAL A 80 3.28 0.06 -4.56
CA VAL A 80 3.87 0.08 -3.21
C VAL A 80 5.33 0.53 -3.30
N ALA A 81 5.64 1.66 -2.68
CA ALA A 81 6.98 2.21 -2.65
C ALA A 81 7.93 1.30 -1.86
N VAL A 82 9.15 1.14 -2.40
CA VAL A 82 10.23 0.33 -1.83
C VAL A 82 11.23 1.26 -1.15
N ASP A 83 11.56 0.97 0.11
CA ASP A 83 12.49 1.77 0.90
C ASP A 83 13.85 1.89 0.22
N ARG A 84 14.41 3.11 0.22
CA ARG A 84 15.71 3.44 -0.40
C ARG A 84 15.85 3.08 -1.88
N LYS A 85 14.74 2.91 -2.60
CA LYS A 85 14.72 2.77 -4.07
C LYS A 85 13.75 3.76 -4.68
N THR A 86 12.50 3.73 -4.24
CA THR A 86 11.46 4.62 -4.74
C THR A 86 11.72 6.04 -4.20
N PRO A 87 11.95 7.05 -5.06
CA PRO A 87 12.38 8.38 -4.65
C PRO A 87 11.20 9.25 -4.19
N VAL A 88 10.44 8.83 -3.17
CA VAL A 88 9.25 9.54 -2.66
C VAL A 88 9.18 9.52 -1.13
N ALA A 89 8.58 10.54 -0.54
CA ALA A 89 8.24 10.55 0.89
C ALA A 89 7.12 9.53 1.19
N VAL A 90 7.46 8.50 1.97
CA VAL A 90 6.54 7.40 2.32
C VAL A 90 6.52 7.14 3.82
N SER A 91 5.35 6.79 4.34
CA SER A 91 5.18 6.22 5.69
C SER A 91 4.36 4.94 5.60
N ASN A 92 4.84 3.89 6.26
CA ASN A 92 4.18 2.57 6.31
C ASN A 92 3.64 2.34 7.72
N ILE A 93 2.35 2.00 7.81
CA ILE A 93 1.66 1.69 9.07
C ILE A 93 1.23 0.23 9.00
N SER A 94 1.68 -0.59 9.97
CA SER A 94 1.40 -2.03 9.98
C SER A 94 -0.03 -2.34 10.42
N GLY A 95 -0.58 -3.46 9.94
CA GLY A 95 -1.87 -3.98 10.41
C GLY A 95 -1.88 -4.31 11.90
N GLU A 96 -0.74 -4.70 12.49
CA GLU A 96 -0.61 -4.91 13.94
C GLU A 96 -0.81 -3.60 14.71
N TYR A 97 -0.17 -2.51 14.27
CA TYR A 97 -0.37 -1.18 14.85
C TYR A 97 -1.85 -0.77 14.82
N ILE A 98 -2.50 -0.95 13.67
CA ILE A 98 -3.92 -0.64 13.50
C ILE A 98 -4.78 -1.49 14.45
N ALA A 99 -4.52 -2.79 14.54
CA ALA A 99 -5.30 -3.71 15.36
C ALA A 99 -5.09 -3.53 16.87
N GLU A 100 -3.91 -3.10 17.33
CA GLU A 100 -3.63 -2.87 18.75
C GLU A 100 -4.10 -1.48 19.22
N LYS A 101 -3.92 -0.45 18.39
CA LYS A 101 -4.02 0.95 18.85
C LYS A 101 -5.28 1.69 18.42
N THR A 102 -5.93 1.29 17.33
CA THR A 102 -7.14 1.99 16.85
C THR A 102 -8.29 1.87 17.85
N GLY A 103 -8.54 0.67 18.39
CA GLY A 103 -9.59 0.43 19.39
C GLY A 103 -10.98 0.92 18.92
N ASN A 104 -11.55 1.90 19.64
CA ASN A 104 -12.82 2.56 19.29
C ASN A 104 -12.67 3.84 18.44
N GLN A 105 -11.46 4.15 17.96
CA GLN A 105 -11.23 5.23 17.00
C GLN A 105 -11.52 4.78 15.56
N GLU A 106 -11.63 5.74 14.67
CA GLU A 106 -11.68 5.50 13.23
C GLU A 106 -10.28 5.27 12.65
N LEU A 107 -10.19 4.58 11.50
CA LEU A 107 -8.90 4.24 10.87
C LEU A 107 -8.03 5.48 10.62
N THR A 108 -8.63 6.60 10.19
CA THR A 108 -7.97 7.89 9.94
C THR A 108 -7.17 8.39 11.14
N MET A 109 -7.70 8.24 12.35
CA MET A 109 -7.03 8.66 13.58
C MET A 109 -5.76 7.85 13.85
N ALA A 110 -5.70 6.59 13.40
CA ALA A 110 -4.49 5.79 13.49
C ALA A 110 -3.43 6.23 12.46
N LEU A 111 -3.83 6.93 11.39
CA LEU A 111 -2.94 7.40 10.32
C LEU A 111 -2.25 8.74 10.65
N SER A 112 -2.78 9.52 11.59
CA SER A 112 -2.25 10.86 11.95
C SER A 112 -0.90 10.84 12.68
N VAL A 113 -0.32 9.66 12.89
CA VAL A 113 1.06 9.54 13.40
C VAL A 113 2.11 9.79 12.31
N ALA A 114 1.73 9.72 11.04
CA ALA A 114 2.61 10.05 9.93
C ALA A 114 2.85 11.59 9.87
N PRO A 115 4.03 12.04 9.39
CA PRO A 115 4.32 13.47 9.33
C PRO A 115 3.45 14.18 8.28
N SER A 116 3.00 15.40 8.59
CA SER A 116 2.07 16.19 7.76
C SER A 116 0.75 15.47 7.44
N VAL A 117 0.32 14.57 8.33
CA VAL A 117 -0.99 13.92 8.27
C VAL A 117 -1.81 14.35 9.47
N TYR A 118 -2.93 15.00 9.21
CA TYR A 118 -3.89 15.40 10.23
C TYR A 118 -5.20 14.66 10.03
N ALA A 119 -5.81 14.22 11.12
CA ALA A 119 -7.13 13.62 11.11
C ALA A 119 -8.00 14.28 12.18
N SER A 120 -9.25 14.52 11.81
CA SER A 120 -10.23 15.19 12.66
C SER A 120 -11.56 14.45 12.57
N GLN A 121 -12.18 14.14 13.71
CA GLN A 121 -13.55 13.58 13.77
C GLN A 121 -14.53 14.74 13.88
N ASP A 122 -15.29 15.06 12.82
CA ASP A 122 -16.03 16.33 12.64
C ASP A 122 -16.93 16.71 13.85
N SER A 123 -18.23 16.47 13.80
CA SER A 123 -19.17 16.80 14.89
C SER A 123 -19.35 15.66 15.88
N GLY A 124 -18.36 14.77 15.97
CA GLY A 124 -18.39 13.56 16.77
C GLY A 124 -19.27 12.42 16.22
N GLY A 125 -19.75 12.54 14.98
CA GLY A 125 -20.39 11.45 14.25
C GLY A 125 -19.37 10.38 13.86
N PHE A 126 -19.70 9.10 14.03
CA PHE A 126 -18.80 8.01 13.68
C PHE A 126 -18.68 7.87 12.17
N GLY A 127 -17.45 7.90 11.64
CA GLY A 127 -17.20 7.74 10.21
C GLY A 127 -17.25 9.06 9.42
N ASP A 128 -17.44 10.18 10.12
CA ASP A 128 -17.29 11.55 9.63
C ASP A 128 -15.88 12.09 9.85
N SER A 129 -14.90 11.21 10.06
CA SER A 129 -13.50 11.64 10.11
C SER A 129 -13.00 12.08 8.74
N ARG A 130 -11.99 12.96 8.76
CA ARG A 130 -11.27 13.45 7.60
C ARG A 130 -9.80 13.13 7.69
N LEU A 131 -9.11 13.13 6.57
CA LEU A 131 -7.66 13.05 6.44
C LEU A 131 -7.15 14.23 5.61
N VAL A 132 -6.20 14.98 6.17
CA VAL A 132 -5.51 16.07 5.48
C VAL A 132 -4.04 15.69 5.38
N VAL A 133 -3.47 15.79 4.17
CA VAL A 133 -2.06 15.46 3.90
C VAL A 133 -1.38 16.70 3.32
N ARG A 134 -0.34 17.21 3.99
CA ARG A 134 0.37 18.46 3.61
C ARG A 134 -0.56 19.67 3.39
N GLY A 135 -1.69 19.73 4.09
CA GLY A 135 -2.70 20.78 3.94
C GLY A 135 -3.72 20.54 2.82
N PHE A 136 -3.59 19.46 2.05
CA PHE A 136 -4.58 19.04 1.06
C PHE A 136 -5.64 18.15 1.70
N GLN A 137 -6.92 18.52 1.53
CA GLN A 137 -8.06 17.74 2.03
C GLN A 137 -8.23 16.41 1.29
N ASP A 138 -9.03 15.49 1.84
CA ASP A 138 -9.30 14.14 1.33
C ASP A 138 -9.64 14.11 -0.17
N GLU A 139 -10.35 15.12 -0.67
CA GLU A 139 -10.73 15.26 -2.08
C GLU A 139 -9.50 15.34 -3.01
N ASN A 140 -8.35 15.75 -2.48
CA ASN A 140 -7.10 15.94 -3.24
C ASN A 140 -6.04 14.88 -2.88
N VAL A 141 -6.44 13.84 -2.14
CA VAL A 141 -5.64 12.69 -1.75
C VAL A 141 -6.32 11.43 -2.29
N VAL A 142 -5.56 10.63 -3.04
CA VAL A 142 -6.13 9.42 -3.65
C VAL A 142 -6.09 8.28 -2.65
N ILE A 143 -7.27 7.79 -2.30
CA ILE A 143 -7.44 6.64 -1.42
C ILE A 143 -7.65 5.40 -2.27
N MET A 144 -6.88 4.35 -1.98
CA MET A 144 -6.91 3.08 -2.68
C MET A 144 -7.06 1.92 -1.70
N VAL A 145 -7.77 0.89 -2.14
CA VAL A 145 -7.78 -0.42 -1.48
C VAL A 145 -7.25 -1.44 -2.47
N ASN A 146 -6.18 -2.14 -2.12
CA ASN A 146 -5.48 -3.08 -3.01
C ASN A 146 -5.14 -2.45 -4.39
N GLY A 147 -4.78 -1.16 -4.42
CA GLY A 147 -4.46 -0.43 -5.65
C GLY A 147 -5.66 0.01 -6.51
N VAL A 148 -6.90 -0.22 -6.06
CA VAL A 148 -8.11 0.29 -6.73
C VAL A 148 -8.55 1.59 -6.06
N PRO A 149 -8.68 2.71 -6.80
CA PRO A 149 -9.16 3.98 -6.24
C PRO A 149 -10.62 3.92 -5.79
N VAL A 150 -10.94 4.59 -4.69
CA VAL A 150 -12.28 4.56 -4.06
C VAL A 150 -12.96 5.92 -3.91
N ASN A 151 -12.24 7.03 -4.17
CA ASN A 151 -12.78 8.38 -4.19
C ASN A 151 -13.97 8.49 -5.17
N ASP A 152 -14.87 9.44 -4.90
CA ASP A 152 -15.97 9.75 -5.82
C ASP A 152 -15.46 10.29 -7.18
N MET A 153 -16.11 9.94 -8.29
CA MET A 153 -15.62 10.36 -9.61
C MET A 153 -16.07 11.77 -10.03
N GLU A 154 -17.14 12.29 -9.44
CA GLU A 154 -17.66 13.62 -9.73
C GLU A 154 -16.84 14.68 -9.02
N ASN A 155 -16.66 14.54 -7.70
CA ASN A 155 -16.05 15.54 -6.83
C ASN A 155 -14.90 15.05 -5.94
N GLN A 156 -14.50 13.77 -6.06
CA GLN A 156 -13.37 13.18 -5.32
C GLN A 156 -13.57 13.00 -3.81
N ALA A 157 -14.74 13.36 -3.28
CA ALA A 157 -15.05 13.24 -1.86
C ALA A 157 -15.02 11.77 -1.39
N LEU A 158 -14.73 11.62 -0.10
CA LEU A 158 -14.68 10.34 0.58
C LEU A 158 -15.40 10.44 1.92
N PHE A 159 -16.15 9.39 2.25
CA PHE A 159 -16.67 9.18 3.60
C PHE A 159 -16.08 7.90 4.15
N TRP A 160 -15.28 8.01 5.22
CA TRP A 160 -14.60 6.87 5.83
C TRP A 160 -15.57 5.87 6.47
N SER A 161 -16.77 6.33 6.87
CA SER A 161 -17.89 5.49 7.30
C SER A 161 -18.23 4.36 6.31
N ASN A 162 -18.12 4.61 5.00
CA ASN A 162 -18.42 3.65 3.93
C ASN A 162 -17.48 2.43 3.94
N TRP A 163 -16.36 2.55 4.64
CA TRP A 163 -15.26 1.59 4.65
C TRP A 163 -14.93 1.13 6.08
N THR A 164 -15.89 1.30 6.99
CA THR A 164 -15.81 0.79 8.37
C THR A 164 -15.43 -0.70 8.35
N GLY A 165 -14.41 -1.07 9.10
CA GLY A 165 -13.93 -2.47 9.16
C GLY A 165 -12.73 -2.79 8.26
N LEU A 166 -12.31 -1.90 7.36
CA LEU A 166 -11.00 -2.05 6.70
C LEU A 166 -9.85 -2.16 7.71
N GLN A 167 -9.97 -1.49 8.86
CA GLN A 167 -9.01 -1.60 9.98
C GLN A 167 -8.87 -3.02 10.54
N ASP A 168 -9.86 -3.90 10.36
CA ASP A 168 -9.84 -5.27 10.88
C ASP A 168 -9.14 -6.24 9.91
N VAL A 169 -9.04 -5.86 8.64
CA VAL A 169 -8.49 -6.68 7.55
C VAL A 169 -7.26 -6.07 6.90
N ALA A 170 -6.83 -4.87 7.30
CA ALA A 170 -5.62 -4.24 6.79
C ALA A 170 -4.37 -5.05 7.20
N SER A 171 -3.53 -5.35 6.22
CA SER A 171 -2.18 -5.89 6.43
C SER A 171 -1.16 -4.76 6.62
N LYS A 172 -1.30 -3.70 5.82
CA LYS A 172 -0.47 -2.50 5.79
C LYS A 172 -1.28 -1.35 5.21
N VAL A 173 -1.05 -0.15 5.72
CA VAL A 173 -1.45 1.11 5.07
C VAL A 173 -0.19 1.86 4.69
N GLN A 174 -0.06 2.24 3.42
CA GLN A 174 1.05 3.04 2.93
C GLN A 174 0.54 4.43 2.55
N ILE A 175 1.19 5.46 3.08
CA ILE A 175 0.92 6.87 2.77
C ILE A 175 2.11 7.42 2.00
N GLN A 176 1.91 7.76 0.73
CA GLN A 176 2.88 8.47 -0.10
C GLN A 176 2.46 9.93 -0.19
N ARG A 177 3.36 10.87 0.12
CA ARG A 177 3.02 12.29 0.24
C ARG A 177 3.53 13.07 -0.97
N GLY A 178 2.71 13.98 -1.49
CA GLY A 178 3.02 14.74 -2.71
C GLY A 178 2.80 13.95 -4.00
N LEU A 179 3.72 14.03 -4.96
CA LEU A 179 3.52 13.45 -6.31
C LEU A 179 3.26 11.93 -6.30
N GLY A 180 3.82 11.20 -5.34
CA GLY A 180 3.70 9.75 -5.21
C GLY A 180 4.29 8.96 -6.40
N ALA A 181 4.50 7.66 -6.19
CA ALA A 181 4.92 6.69 -7.20
C ALA A 181 3.73 6.15 -8.03
N THR A 182 2.49 6.45 -7.61
CA THR A 182 1.30 6.04 -8.34
C THR A 182 1.31 6.55 -9.78
N LEU A 183 1.18 5.61 -10.71
CA LEU A 183 1.17 5.84 -12.16
C LEU A 183 -0.22 6.12 -12.71
N LEU A 184 -1.27 5.93 -11.89
CA LEU A 184 -2.63 6.27 -12.29
C LEU A 184 -2.68 7.77 -12.60
N ALA A 185 -3.27 8.11 -13.74
CA ALA A 185 -3.71 9.47 -13.99
C ALA A 185 -4.92 9.70 -13.08
N VAL A 186 -4.70 10.25 -11.91
CA VAL A 186 -5.74 10.61 -10.95
C VAL A 186 -5.42 12.01 -10.41
N PRO A 187 -6.43 12.85 -10.18
CA PRO A 187 -6.27 14.14 -9.52
C PRO A 187 -5.75 13.92 -8.09
N SER A 188 -4.44 14.03 -7.88
CA SER A 188 -3.80 13.81 -6.57
C SER A 188 -2.70 14.84 -6.39
N VAL A 189 -2.91 15.76 -5.44
CA VAL A 189 -1.95 16.82 -5.10
C VAL A 189 -1.28 16.51 -3.77
N GLY A 190 -2.06 16.06 -2.78
CA GLY A 190 -1.57 15.68 -1.46
C GLY A 190 -0.87 14.31 -1.41
N GLY A 191 -1.10 13.47 -2.42
CA GLY A 191 -0.52 12.14 -2.56
C GLY A 191 -1.53 11.02 -2.42
N THR A 192 -1.07 9.84 -2.02
CA THR A 192 -1.85 8.60 -2.05
C THR A 192 -1.83 7.86 -0.73
N VAL A 193 -2.96 7.23 -0.38
CA VAL A 193 -3.10 6.33 0.76
C VAL A 193 -3.60 5.00 0.24
N ASN A 194 -2.80 3.95 0.37
CA ASN A 194 -3.16 2.62 -0.10
C ASN A 194 -3.31 1.65 1.08
N ILE A 195 -4.51 1.09 1.21
CA ILE A 195 -4.86 0.08 2.21
C ILE A 195 -4.72 -1.28 1.56
N ILE A 196 -3.70 -2.03 1.96
CA ILE A 196 -3.46 -3.39 1.47
C ILE A 196 -4.16 -4.35 2.42
N SER A 197 -5.22 -5.00 1.95
CA SER A 197 -5.97 -5.97 2.73
C SER A 197 -5.22 -7.31 2.87
N LYS A 198 -5.54 -8.08 3.90
CA LYS A 198 -5.21 -9.50 4.03
C LYS A 198 -6.08 -10.30 3.06
N ALA A 199 -5.83 -10.15 1.76
CA ALA A 199 -6.58 -10.80 0.69
C ALA A 199 -6.58 -12.32 0.83
N THR A 200 -5.47 -12.92 1.27
CA THR A 200 -5.41 -14.31 1.68
C THR A 200 -4.33 -14.50 2.72
N ASP A 201 -4.72 -15.04 3.87
CA ASP A 201 -3.78 -15.52 4.86
C ASP A 201 -3.35 -16.94 4.46
N ALA A 202 -2.05 -17.18 4.39
CA ALA A 202 -1.52 -18.50 4.05
C ALA A 202 -1.70 -19.51 5.20
N GLU A 203 -1.85 -19.02 6.44
CA GLU A 203 -2.16 -19.83 7.60
C GLU A 203 -3.67 -20.08 7.72
N LYS A 204 -4.03 -21.36 7.82
CA LYS A 204 -5.41 -21.74 8.15
C LYS A 204 -5.69 -21.36 9.59
N GLY A 205 -6.80 -20.68 9.84
CA GLY A 205 -7.09 -20.18 11.17
C GLY A 205 -8.04 -18.99 11.14
N GLY A 206 -7.84 -18.08 12.07
CA GLY A 206 -8.63 -16.87 12.18
C GLY A 206 -8.60 -16.30 13.58
N TRP A 207 -9.51 -15.38 13.83
CA TRP A 207 -9.69 -14.80 15.14
C TRP A 207 -11.13 -14.37 15.36
N ALA A 208 -11.52 -14.31 16.63
CA ALA A 208 -12.77 -13.71 17.04
C ALA A 208 -12.48 -12.71 18.17
N SER A 209 -13.13 -11.55 18.13
CA SER A 209 -12.95 -10.52 19.15
C SER A 209 -14.26 -9.94 19.63
N ALA A 210 -14.30 -9.58 20.90
CA ALA A 210 -15.34 -8.76 21.50
C ALA A 210 -14.68 -7.58 22.20
N SER A 211 -15.13 -6.37 21.88
CA SER A 211 -14.63 -5.13 22.48
C SER A 211 -15.78 -4.27 22.97
N ILE A 212 -15.52 -3.54 24.04
CA ILE A 212 -16.42 -2.56 24.65
C ILE A 212 -15.67 -1.25 24.85
N GLY A 213 -16.40 -0.15 24.99
CA GLY A 213 -15.80 1.15 25.28
C GLY A 213 -16.78 2.10 25.94
N ASN A 214 -16.41 3.38 26.01
CA ASN A 214 -17.30 4.43 26.47
C ASN A 214 -18.61 4.49 25.65
N ASP A 215 -19.65 5.05 26.25
CA ASP A 215 -20.93 5.37 25.59
C ASP A 215 -21.58 4.17 24.88
N MET A 216 -21.56 3.02 25.57
CA MET A 216 -22.09 1.73 25.11
C MET A 216 -21.50 1.25 23.78
N TRP A 217 -20.33 1.75 23.39
CA TRP A 217 -19.62 1.27 22.22
C TRP A 217 -19.29 -0.21 22.39
N ARG A 218 -19.67 -1.00 21.39
CA ARG A 218 -19.53 -2.46 21.34
C ARG A 218 -19.10 -2.85 19.94
N LYS A 219 -18.06 -3.68 19.83
CA LYS A 219 -17.63 -4.27 18.57
C LYS A 219 -17.46 -5.76 18.71
N TYR A 220 -18.11 -6.51 17.83
CA TYR A 220 -17.92 -7.94 17.67
C TYR A 220 -17.39 -8.19 16.27
N ALA A 221 -16.27 -8.88 16.16
CA ALA A 221 -15.63 -9.12 14.87
C ALA A 221 -15.07 -10.54 14.81
N VAL A 222 -15.07 -11.11 13.60
CA VAL A 222 -14.55 -12.44 13.31
C VAL A 222 -13.84 -12.41 11.97
N GLN A 223 -12.72 -13.12 11.88
CA GLN A 223 -12.04 -13.44 10.63
C GLN A 223 -11.77 -14.95 10.59
N LEU A 224 -11.94 -15.54 9.41
CA LEU A 224 -11.69 -16.95 9.13
C LEU A 224 -10.90 -17.08 7.83
N ASN A 225 -9.85 -17.88 7.86
CA ASN A 225 -8.95 -18.14 6.75
C ASN A 225 -8.82 -19.66 6.54
N THR A 226 -8.93 -20.12 5.30
CA THR A 226 -8.72 -21.54 4.98
C THR A 226 -7.26 -21.93 4.88
N GLY A 227 -6.35 -20.94 4.81
CA GLY A 227 -4.98 -21.12 4.37
C GLY A 227 -4.89 -21.46 2.89
N ALA A 228 -3.67 -21.52 2.37
CA ALA A 228 -3.38 -21.96 1.01
C ALA A 228 -3.44 -23.50 0.90
N SER A 229 -4.41 -24.01 0.15
CA SER A 229 -4.52 -25.45 -0.15
C SER A 229 -3.44 -25.93 -1.13
N GLU A 230 -3.16 -27.22 -1.14
CA GLU A 230 -2.20 -27.84 -2.08
C GLU A 230 -2.57 -27.60 -3.55
N ASN A 231 -3.86 -27.46 -3.83
CA ASN A 231 -4.37 -27.16 -5.17
C ASN A 231 -4.42 -25.65 -5.45
N GLY A 232 -3.74 -24.80 -4.67
CA GLY A 232 -3.62 -23.36 -4.91
C GLY A 232 -4.86 -22.51 -4.61
N TRP A 233 -5.89 -23.04 -3.95
CA TRP A 233 -7.03 -22.23 -3.47
C TRP A 233 -6.80 -21.69 -2.07
N ALA A 234 -7.20 -20.45 -1.82
CA ALA A 234 -7.33 -19.87 -0.48
C ALA A 234 -8.58 -18.99 -0.38
N VAL A 235 -9.23 -19.02 0.79
CA VAL A 235 -10.45 -18.25 1.07
C VAL A 235 -10.32 -17.56 2.43
N SER A 236 -10.63 -16.28 2.45
CA SER A 236 -10.66 -15.44 3.64
C SER A 236 -12.00 -14.74 3.76
N PHE A 237 -12.58 -14.74 4.95
CA PHE A 237 -13.80 -14.01 5.28
C PHE A 237 -13.61 -13.25 6.58
N ALA A 238 -14.06 -12.01 6.65
CA ALA A 238 -14.19 -11.27 7.88
C ALA A 238 -15.53 -10.55 7.95
N GLY A 239 -16.02 -10.35 9.16
CA GLY A 239 -17.20 -9.54 9.40
C GLY A 239 -17.21 -8.94 10.79
N SER A 240 -17.82 -7.77 10.92
CA SER A 240 -18.01 -7.14 12.23
C SER A 240 -19.38 -6.48 12.37
N ARG A 241 -19.77 -6.26 13.62
CA ARG A 241 -20.85 -5.35 14.01
C ARG A 241 -20.32 -4.36 15.03
N THR A 242 -20.56 -3.08 14.81
CA THR A 242 -20.24 -1.99 15.74
C THR A 242 -21.51 -1.24 16.09
N THR A 243 -21.79 -1.11 17.39
CA THR A 243 -22.92 -0.33 17.91
C THR A 243 -22.49 0.57 19.06
N GLY A 244 -23.19 1.67 19.30
CA GLY A 244 -22.94 2.56 20.43
C GLY A 244 -23.78 3.83 20.34
N ASP A 245 -23.86 4.58 21.45
CA ASP A 245 -24.67 5.80 21.54
C ASP A 245 -23.94 7.04 20.98
N GLY A 246 -22.63 6.92 20.75
CA GLY A 246 -21.76 8.04 20.37
C GLY A 246 -21.24 8.81 21.58
N TYR A 247 -20.07 9.43 21.45
CA TYR A 247 -19.53 10.30 22.50
C TYR A 247 -20.35 11.59 22.65
N VAL A 248 -20.80 12.12 21.51
CA VAL A 248 -21.71 13.25 21.40
C VAL A 248 -23.14 12.72 21.38
N ASP A 249 -24.03 13.31 22.18
CA ASP A 249 -25.40 12.86 22.37
C ASP A 249 -26.15 12.75 21.04
N GLY A 250 -26.85 11.62 20.85
CA GLY A 250 -27.61 11.36 19.62
C GLY A 250 -26.77 11.00 18.39
N ASN A 251 -25.43 10.97 18.47
CA ASN A 251 -24.54 10.51 17.40
C ASN A 251 -24.28 9.01 17.48
N PHE A 252 -25.35 8.23 17.63
CA PHE A 252 -25.29 6.78 17.70
C PHE A 252 -24.64 6.19 16.45
N ILE A 253 -24.15 4.96 16.57
CA ILE A 253 -23.67 4.13 15.46
C ILE A 253 -24.38 2.77 15.48
N ASP A 254 -24.84 2.31 14.32
CA ASP A 254 -25.18 0.92 14.03
C ASP A 254 -24.60 0.55 12.66
N ALA A 255 -23.47 -0.15 12.67
CA ALA A 255 -22.73 -0.50 11.47
C ALA A 255 -22.40 -1.98 11.44
N TYR A 256 -22.49 -2.57 10.25
CA TYR A 256 -21.88 -3.85 9.95
C TYR A 256 -20.73 -3.64 8.98
N SER A 257 -19.79 -4.56 8.99
CA SER A 257 -18.78 -4.66 7.94
C SER A 257 -18.63 -6.10 7.50
N TRP A 258 -18.28 -6.30 6.23
CA TRP A 258 -17.92 -7.60 5.71
C TRP A 258 -16.77 -7.46 4.71
N PHE A 259 -15.96 -8.50 4.65
CA PHE A 259 -14.86 -8.69 3.73
C PHE A 259 -14.83 -10.16 3.31
N GLY A 260 -14.64 -10.41 2.03
CA GLY A 260 -14.49 -11.75 1.48
C GLY A 260 -13.46 -11.75 0.37
N SER A 261 -12.63 -12.77 0.35
CA SER A 261 -11.62 -12.93 -0.69
C SER A 261 -11.41 -14.41 -1.02
N ILE A 262 -11.32 -14.71 -2.31
CA ILE A 262 -11.06 -16.04 -2.85
C ILE A 262 -9.90 -15.89 -3.82
N THR A 263 -8.81 -16.62 -3.59
CA THR A 263 -7.73 -16.71 -4.55
C THR A 263 -7.56 -18.12 -5.09
N LYS A 264 -7.04 -18.16 -6.31
CA LYS A 264 -6.66 -19.37 -7.00
C LYS A 264 -5.34 -19.13 -7.71
N ASP A 265 -4.31 -19.86 -7.29
CA ASP A 265 -2.98 -19.90 -7.90
C ASP A 265 -2.85 -21.16 -8.76
N TRP A 266 -2.26 -21.05 -9.96
CA TRP A 266 -1.92 -22.18 -10.83
C TRP A 266 -0.82 -21.79 -11.83
N ASP A 267 0.19 -22.65 -11.99
CA ASP A 267 1.34 -22.42 -12.87
C ASP A 267 1.93 -21.01 -12.70
N LYS A 268 1.79 -20.14 -13.70
CA LYS A 268 2.26 -18.75 -13.68
C LYS A 268 1.13 -17.71 -13.49
N HIS A 269 -0.02 -18.15 -13.03
CA HIS A 269 -1.21 -17.32 -12.87
C HIS A 269 -1.70 -17.32 -11.43
N SER A 270 -2.23 -16.18 -11.02
CA SER A 270 -3.00 -16.03 -9.80
C SER A 270 -4.26 -15.22 -10.09
N LEU A 271 -5.39 -15.64 -9.55
CA LEU A 271 -6.66 -14.92 -9.65
C LEU A 271 -7.17 -14.64 -8.24
N ALA A 272 -7.51 -13.39 -7.96
CA ALA A 272 -8.04 -12.92 -6.68
C ALA A 272 -9.38 -12.24 -6.89
N LEU A 273 -10.45 -12.81 -6.34
CA LEU A 273 -11.76 -12.17 -6.22
C LEU A 273 -11.90 -11.64 -4.79
N THR A 274 -11.88 -10.33 -4.62
CA THR A 274 -11.99 -9.66 -3.31
C THR A 274 -13.21 -8.76 -3.31
N GLY A 275 -13.94 -8.72 -2.20
CA GLY A 275 -15.04 -7.80 -2.01
C GLY A 275 -15.23 -7.39 -0.56
N PHE A 276 -15.72 -6.19 -0.35
CA PHE A 276 -15.98 -5.65 0.98
C PHE A 276 -17.05 -4.57 0.94
N GLY A 277 -17.65 -4.29 2.09
CA GLY A 277 -18.58 -3.19 2.26
C GLY A 277 -19.03 -3.04 3.71
N ALA A 278 -19.53 -1.84 4.04
CA ALA A 278 -19.99 -1.53 5.38
C ALA A 278 -21.39 -0.89 5.31
N PRO A 279 -22.49 -1.65 5.44
CA PRO A 279 -23.80 -1.04 5.60
C PRO A 279 -23.85 -0.41 7.00
N GLN A 280 -24.08 0.89 7.04
CA GLN A 280 -24.00 1.67 8.26
C GLN A 280 -25.15 2.66 8.37
N ARG A 281 -25.46 3.01 9.62
CA ARG A 281 -26.21 4.20 9.97
C ARG A 281 -25.63 4.85 11.22
N HIS A 282 -25.52 6.18 11.22
CA HIS A 282 -25.11 6.93 12.40
C HIS A 282 -25.77 8.31 12.47
N GLY A 283 -25.89 8.86 13.68
CA GLY A 283 -26.29 10.24 13.90
C GLY A 283 -25.16 11.23 13.59
N GLN A 284 -25.53 12.49 13.32
CA GLN A 284 -24.58 13.59 13.10
C GLN A 284 -24.90 14.80 14.00
N GLY A 285 -23.89 15.63 14.24
CA GLY A 285 -24.01 16.92 14.92
C GLY A 285 -23.66 18.12 14.03
N PHE A 286 -23.71 19.34 14.59
CA PHE A 286 -23.42 20.61 13.90
C PHE A 286 -22.20 21.31 14.47
N PHE A 287 -21.55 22.13 13.64
CA PHE A 287 -20.73 23.21 14.16
C PHE A 287 -21.60 24.22 14.89
N ARG A 288 -21.18 24.58 16.10
CA ARG A 288 -21.89 25.51 16.97
C ARG A 288 -20.99 26.70 17.28
N PRO A 289 -21.53 27.89 17.56
CA PRO A 289 -20.72 28.99 18.05
C PRO A 289 -19.92 28.53 19.28
N LEU A 290 -18.61 28.78 19.31
CA LEU A 290 -17.74 28.24 20.35
C LEU A 290 -18.10 28.78 21.75
N ASN A 291 -18.70 29.97 21.81
CA ASN A 291 -19.26 30.60 23.01
C ASN A 291 -20.42 29.79 23.63
N THR A 292 -20.97 28.80 22.92
CA THR A 292 -21.97 27.89 23.48
C THR A 292 -21.34 26.82 24.36
N PHE A 293 -20.03 26.56 24.26
CA PHE A 293 -19.30 25.58 25.08
C PHE A 293 -18.61 26.21 26.30
N VAL A 294 -18.31 27.50 26.26
CA VAL A 294 -17.46 28.20 27.24
C VAL A 294 -18.10 29.51 27.74
N GLY A 295 -17.54 30.14 28.78
CA GLY A 295 -17.96 31.48 29.21
C GLY A 295 -17.53 32.59 28.25
N SER A 296 -18.23 33.71 28.24
CA SER A 296 -17.93 34.89 27.41
C SER A 296 -16.76 35.70 27.98
N ASN A 297 -15.52 35.24 27.76
CA ASN A 297 -14.31 35.87 28.30
C ASN A 297 -13.30 36.28 27.20
N GLY A 298 -13.71 37.12 26.24
CA GLY A 298 -12.80 37.85 25.35
C GLY A 298 -11.79 37.02 24.53
N ASP A 299 -10.84 37.70 23.90
CA ASP A 299 -9.89 37.12 22.93
C ASP A 299 -8.76 36.26 23.56
N ASP A 300 -8.76 36.04 24.88
CA ASP A 300 -7.73 35.24 25.58
C ASP A 300 -8.14 33.77 25.71
N TYR A 301 -7.50 32.91 24.92
CA TYR A 301 -7.80 31.49 24.88
C TYR A 301 -7.44 30.72 26.16
N ALA A 302 -6.41 31.16 26.92
CA ALA A 302 -6.02 30.45 28.14
C ALA A 302 -7.13 30.58 29.20
N ASP A 303 -7.78 31.73 29.25
CA ASP A 303 -8.96 31.98 30.07
C ASP A 303 -10.20 31.26 29.47
N PHE A 304 -10.34 31.23 28.14
CA PHE A 304 -11.41 30.54 27.41
C PHE A 304 -11.49 29.02 27.69
N ILE A 305 -10.36 28.31 27.70
CA ILE A 305 -10.30 26.88 28.08
C ILE A 305 -10.27 26.72 29.60
N GLY A 306 -9.49 27.55 30.31
CA GLY A 306 -9.29 27.45 31.75
C GLY A 306 -10.56 27.65 32.58
N ASP A 307 -11.47 28.53 32.12
CA ASP A 307 -12.76 28.82 32.76
C ASP A 307 -13.94 27.99 32.20
N SER A 308 -13.67 27.05 31.30
CA SER A 308 -14.69 26.27 30.60
C SER A 308 -15.45 25.30 31.51
N LYS A 309 -16.78 25.34 31.43
CA LYS A 309 -17.68 24.33 32.03
C LYS A 309 -17.80 23.06 31.18
N ALA A 310 -17.10 22.97 30.05
CA ALA A 310 -17.23 21.87 29.10
C ALA A 310 -16.71 20.52 29.64
N HIS A 311 -15.99 20.53 30.77
CA HIS A 311 -15.55 19.33 31.52
C HIS A 311 -16.63 18.73 32.44
N ASP A 312 -17.84 19.29 32.53
CA ASP A 312 -18.89 18.71 33.38
C ASP A 312 -19.57 17.50 32.70
N PHE A 313 -18.92 16.34 32.86
CA PHE A 313 -19.31 15.05 32.26
C PHE A 313 -20.53 14.39 32.93
N ASP A 314 -20.93 14.82 34.13
CA ASP A 314 -22.05 14.22 34.87
C ASP A 314 -23.41 14.77 34.41
N ALA A 315 -23.42 15.82 33.59
CA ALA A 315 -24.63 16.37 32.98
C ALA A 315 -24.90 15.74 31.60
N LYS A 316 -25.29 14.45 31.54
CA LYS A 316 -26.32 14.07 30.53
C LYS A 316 -27.41 15.13 30.66
N ALA A 317 -27.80 15.82 29.58
CA ALA A 317 -28.71 16.98 29.58
C ALA A 317 -29.81 16.89 30.66
N ALA A 318 -29.45 17.20 31.90
CA ALA A 318 -30.29 17.05 33.05
C ALA A 318 -30.90 18.42 33.22
N LEU A 319 -32.22 18.49 33.11
CA LEU A 319 -33.04 19.63 33.50
C LEU A 319 -32.78 19.96 34.97
N ILE A 320 -31.63 20.53 35.31
CA ILE A 320 -31.32 20.98 36.66
C ILE A 320 -31.98 22.35 36.81
N ASP A 321 -33.18 22.30 37.38
CA ASP A 321 -33.78 23.36 38.20
C ASP A 321 -33.81 24.77 37.59
N GLY A 322 -34.18 24.88 36.30
CA GLY A 322 -34.60 26.16 35.70
C GLY A 322 -33.61 27.32 35.81
N THR A 323 -32.34 27.05 36.09
CA THR A 323 -31.30 28.05 36.35
C THR A 323 -30.06 27.70 35.54
N THR A 324 -30.02 28.18 34.28
CA THR A 324 -28.84 28.26 33.41
C THR A 324 -27.87 27.07 33.46
N GLY A 325 -28.16 25.98 32.74
CA GLY A 325 -27.21 24.88 32.58
C GLY A 325 -27.73 23.77 31.67
N THR A 326 -26.96 23.42 30.62
CA THR A 326 -26.82 22.10 29.93
C THR A 326 -26.31 22.18 28.49
N ALA A 327 -26.33 23.34 27.82
CA ALA A 327 -25.82 23.48 26.44
C ALA A 327 -24.28 23.52 26.31
N ASN A 328 -23.56 23.58 27.42
CA ASN A 328 -22.13 23.93 27.46
C ASN A 328 -21.18 22.72 27.42
N SER A 329 -21.71 21.50 27.32
CA SER A 329 -20.88 20.29 27.23
C SER A 329 -20.43 20.04 25.80
N ILE A 330 -19.19 19.56 25.61
CA ILE A 330 -18.71 19.02 24.32
C ILE A 330 -19.48 17.78 23.88
N ARG A 331 -20.26 17.16 24.77
CA ARG A 331 -21.15 16.04 24.44
C ARG A 331 -22.50 16.50 23.91
N TYR A 332 -22.90 17.76 24.12
CA TYR A 332 -24.23 18.21 23.73
C TYR A 332 -24.34 18.40 22.20
N ASN A 333 -25.27 17.67 21.59
CA ASN A 333 -25.77 17.92 20.25
C ASN A 333 -27.11 18.66 20.31
N SER A 334 -27.34 19.64 19.44
CA SER A 334 -28.61 20.38 19.38
C SER A 334 -29.68 19.69 18.52
N GLY A 335 -29.31 18.64 17.79
CA GLY A 335 -30.18 17.93 16.82
C GLY A 335 -30.87 16.67 17.34
N TRP A 336 -30.81 16.33 18.63
CA TRP A 336 -31.37 15.07 19.15
C TRP A 336 -32.48 15.29 20.18
N GLY A 337 -33.30 14.26 20.40
CA GLY A 337 -34.30 14.26 21.47
C GLY A 337 -35.06 12.94 21.61
N TYR A 338 -35.95 12.88 22.61
CA TYR A 338 -36.79 11.70 22.87
C TYR A 338 -38.12 11.78 22.14
N THR A 339 -38.62 10.65 21.66
CA THR A 339 -39.93 10.53 21.00
C THR A 339 -40.49 9.13 21.10
N ASP A 340 -41.82 9.04 21.25
CA ASP A 340 -42.57 7.79 21.06
C ASP A 340 -42.96 7.56 19.58
N TYR A 341 -42.74 8.56 18.72
CA TYR A 341 -42.99 8.48 17.29
C TYR A 341 -41.81 7.77 16.58
N ASP A 342 -42.09 6.63 15.96
CA ASP A 342 -41.10 5.93 15.15
C ASP A 342 -41.02 6.57 13.75
N VAL A 343 -40.05 7.45 13.56
CA VAL A 343 -39.81 8.11 12.26
C VAL A 343 -39.42 7.03 11.25
N ASN A 344 -40.21 6.88 10.19
CA ASN A 344 -40.04 5.89 9.12
C ASN A 344 -39.52 4.50 9.57
N ASN A 345 -40.18 3.88 10.57
CA ASN A 345 -39.93 2.51 11.04
C ASN A 345 -38.44 2.15 11.20
N GLY A 346 -37.79 2.81 12.15
CA GLY A 346 -36.42 2.51 12.53
C GLY A 346 -35.52 3.72 12.57
N PHE A 347 -35.96 4.94 12.22
CA PHE A 347 -35.13 6.11 12.45
C PHE A 347 -34.99 6.47 13.93
N THR A 348 -35.97 6.11 14.74
CA THR A 348 -35.93 6.23 16.20
C THR A 348 -35.26 5.00 16.80
N GLN A 349 -34.17 5.18 17.55
CA GLN A 349 -33.44 4.11 18.24
C GLN A 349 -33.63 4.23 19.75
N ASP A 350 -34.27 3.22 20.38
CA ASP A 350 -34.54 3.20 21.82
C ASP A 350 -35.23 4.48 22.34
N GLY A 351 -36.16 5.03 21.54
CA GLY A 351 -36.89 6.26 21.84
C GLY A 351 -36.09 7.55 21.62
N ILE A 352 -34.85 7.46 21.11
CA ILE A 352 -34.02 8.60 20.72
C ILE A 352 -34.10 8.79 19.22
N PHE A 353 -34.27 10.03 18.81
CA PHE A 353 -34.25 10.41 17.41
C PHE A 353 -33.31 11.60 17.20
N ASN A 354 -32.45 11.47 16.19
CA ASN A 354 -31.56 12.53 15.72
C ASN A 354 -32.10 13.07 14.40
N GLN A 355 -32.27 14.38 14.36
CA GLN A 355 -32.69 15.16 13.21
C GLN A 355 -31.84 14.90 11.97
N PHE A 356 -30.56 14.58 12.18
CA PHE A 356 -29.58 14.33 11.13
C PHE A 356 -28.93 12.98 11.31
N SER A 357 -29.02 12.15 10.28
CA SER A 357 -28.35 10.86 10.28
C SER A 357 -27.90 10.51 8.88
N ASN A 358 -26.74 9.89 8.79
CA ASN A 358 -26.26 9.29 7.56
C ASN A 358 -26.57 7.80 7.59
N PHE A 359 -26.94 7.27 6.44
CA PHE A 359 -27.10 5.84 6.22
C PHE A 359 -26.55 5.51 4.85
N TYR A 360 -25.65 4.53 4.76
CA TYR A 360 -24.99 4.23 3.50
C TYR A 360 -24.51 2.79 3.44
N HIS A 361 -24.46 2.24 2.22
CA HIS A 361 -23.78 0.99 1.92
C HIS A 361 -23.08 1.11 0.56
N LYS A 362 -21.76 0.94 0.54
CA LYS A 362 -20.93 1.00 -0.66
C LYS A 362 -20.08 -0.26 -0.83
N PRO A 363 -20.68 -1.41 -1.22
CA PRO A 363 -19.90 -2.58 -1.57
C PRO A 363 -18.96 -2.26 -2.75
N GLN A 364 -17.74 -2.78 -2.67
CA GLN A 364 -16.79 -2.84 -3.77
C GLN A 364 -16.36 -4.29 -3.97
N VAL A 365 -16.27 -4.72 -5.23
CA VAL A 365 -15.79 -6.05 -5.61
C VAL A 365 -14.78 -5.90 -6.74
N SER A 366 -13.64 -6.59 -6.64
CA SER A 366 -12.58 -6.61 -7.63
C SER A 366 -12.18 -8.04 -7.97
N LEU A 367 -11.97 -8.31 -9.25
CA LEU A 367 -11.35 -9.53 -9.76
C LEU A 367 -9.99 -9.15 -10.38
N ALA A 368 -8.91 -9.53 -9.71
CA ALA A 368 -7.55 -9.30 -10.16
C ALA A 368 -6.92 -10.59 -10.71
N HIS A 369 -6.29 -10.50 -11.88
CA HIS A 369 -5.51 -11.55 -12.53
C HIS A 369 -4.06 -11.12 -12.59
N PHE A 370 -3.18 -11.94 -12.03
CA PHE A 370 -1.73 -11.81 -12.06
C PHE A 370 -1.17 -12.89 -12.96
N TRP A 371 -0.30 -12.52 -13.89
CA TRP A 371 0.27 -13.42 -14.86
C TRP A 371 1.75 -13.14 -15.03
N ASN A 372 2.58 -14.03 -14.52
CA ASN A 372 3.98 -14.09 -14.90
C ASN A 372 4.04 -14.74 -16.30
N VAL A 373 4.31 -13.96 -17.35
CA VAL A 373 4.35 -14.50 -18.71
C VAL A 373 5.64 -15.31 -18.87
N ASN A 374 6.76 -14.70 -18.47
CA ASN A 374 8.11 -15.26 -18.49
C ASN A 374 8.99 -14.46 -17.51
N ASP A 375 10.28 -14.81 -17.47
CA ASP A 375 11.23 -14.26 -16.49
C ASP A 375 11.48 -12.74 -16.61
N GLY A 376 10.99 -12.09 -17.67
CA GLY A 376 11.10 -10.63 -17.85
C GLY A 376 9.79 -9.92 -18.22
N LEU A 377 8.64 -10.57 -18.00
CA LEU A 377 7.34 -9.96 -18.26
C LEU A 377 6.28 -10.44 -17.26
N ASP A 378 5.79 -9.50 -16.46
CA ASP A 378 4.62 -9.66 -15.59
C ASP A 378 3.46 -8.80 -16.08
N VAL A 379 2.27 -9.37 -16.12
CA VAL A 379 1.04 -8.66 -16.47
C VAL A 379 0.04 -8.80 -15.34
N THR A 380 -0.50 -7.67 -14.91
CA THR A 380 -1.51 -7.62 -13.88
C THR A 380 -2.73 -6.86 -14.37
N THR A 381 -3.92 -7.43 -14.20
CA THR A 381 -5.19 -6.80 -14.61
C THR A 381 -6.22 -6.93 -13.52
N SER A 382 -6.84 -5.82 -13.09
CA SER A 382 -7.95 -5.80 -12.15
C SER A 382 -9.18 -5.21 -12.81
N VAL A 383 -10.30 -5.94 -12.76
CA VAL A 383 -11.63 -5.41 -13.10
C VAL A 383 -12.44 -5.29 -11.82
N TYR A 384 -13.14 -4.18 -11.64
CA TYR A 384 -13.83 -3.90 -10.39
C TYR A 384 -15.15 -3.17 -10.59
N GLY A 385 -16.03 -3.27 -9.59
CA GLY A 385 -17.29 -2.56 -9.52
C GLY A 385 -17.63 -2.13 -8.10
N SER A 386 -18.37 -1.03 -7.96
CA SER A 386 -18.90 -0.55 -6.68
C SER A 386 -20.31 0.02 -6.84
N TRP A 387 -21.16 -0.21 -5.85
CA TRP A 387 -22.59 0.14 -5.88
C TRP A 387 -23.00 0.88 -4.60
N GLY A 388 -22.80 2.20 -4.56
CA GLY A 388 -23.16 3.03 -3.40
C GLY A 388 -24.66 3.28 -3.32
N ARG A 389 -25.27 3.01 -2.16
CA ARG A 389 -26.69 3.29 -1.88
C ARG A 389 -26.83 3.92 -0.50
N GLY A 390 -27.61 4.99 -0.42
CA GLY A 390 -27.83 5.72 0.82
C GLY A 390 -27.76 7.23 0.65
N GLY A 391 -27.71 7.93 1.76
CA GLY A 391 -27.78 9.38 1.81
C GLY A 391 -27.71 9.95 3.23
N GLY A 392 -27.83 11.27 3.30
CA GLY A 392 -28.01 12.00 4.55
C GLY A 392 -29.47 12.38 4.74
N ALA A 393 -30.04 11.95 5.87
CA ALA A 393 -31.35 12.37 6.34
C ALA A 393 -31.23 13.71 7.08
N SER A 394 -32.12 14.64 6.76
CA SER A 394 -32.31 15.88 7.48
C SER A 394 -33.79 16.27 7.46
N ASP A 395 -34.15 17.33 8.16
CA ASP A 395 -35.45 17.94 7.99
C ASP A 395 -35.54 18.86 6.77
N TRP A 396 -36.77 19.13 6.36
CA TRP A 396 -37.21 20.21 5.49
C TRP A 396 -38.27 21.01 6.23
N ARG A 397 -38.12 22.34 6.27
CA ARG A 397 -38.95 23.20 7.10
C ARG A 397 -39.18 24.57 6.49
N ASN A 398 -40.29 25.20 6.86
CA ASN A 398 -40.57 26.59 6.58
C ASN A 398 -40.85 27.31 7.91
N PHE A 399 -39.91 28.15 8.34
CA PHE A 399 -40.08 29.02 9.49
C PHE A 399 -40.18 30.45 8.99
N SER A 400 -41.40 30.99 8.96
CA SER A 400 -41.59 32.43 8.80
C SER A 400 -40.81 33.17 9.90
N ASN A 401 -39.80 33.95 9.51
CA ASN A 401 -38.98 34.74 10.43
C ASN A 401 -39.75 35.89 11.11
N SER A 402 -41.05 36.04 10.80
CA SER A 402 -41.96 37.04 11.35
C SER A 402 -42.98 36.43 12.31
N GLY A 403 -42.74 36.60 13.63
CA GLY A 403 -43.77 36.50 14.69
C GLY A 403 -44.16 35.09 15.13
N SER A 404 -44.34 34.91 16.45
CA SER A 404 -45.03 33.81 17.17
C SER A 404 -44.60 32.34 16.95
N HIS A 405 -43.94 31.99 15.84
CA HIS A 405 -43.62 30.62 15.43
C HIS A 405 -42.20 30.17 15.81
N ARG A 406 -41.55 30.89 16.74
CA ARG A 406 -40.20 30.60 17.28
C ARG A 406 -40.10 29.23 17.97
N TRP A 407 -41.20 28.51 18.18
CA TRP A 407 -41.26 27.20 18.81
C TRP A 407 -40.55 26.11 18.00
N PHE A 408 -40.51 26.22 16.66
CA PHE A 408 -39.69 25.34 15.83
C PHE A 408 -38.20 25.74 15.80
N ASN A 409 -37.86 26.96 16.25
CA ASN A 409 -36.49 27.45 16.45
C ASN A 409 -35.97 27.13 17.87
N TYR A 410 -36.38 26.01 18.48
CA TYR A 410 -35.87 25.61 19.82
C TYR A 410 -34.34 25.48 19.86
N GLN A 411 -33.66 25.51 18.70
CA GLN A 411 -32.22 25.56 18.55
C GLN A 411 -31.58 26.96 18.74
N GLU A 412 -32.32 28.08 18.73
CA GLU A 412 -31.72 29.43 18.62
C GLU A 412 -32.28 30.52 19.58
N SER A 413 -33.06 30.20 20.62
CA SER A 413 -33.39 31.25 21.60
C SER A 413 -32.23 31.55 22.55
N ASN A 414 -31.29 32.38 22.08
CA ASN A 414 -30.25 33.06 22.87
C ASN A 414 -30.77 33.88 24.07
N ALA A 415 -32.08 33.86 24.37
CA ALA A 415 -32.71 34.69 25.38
C ALA A 415 -32.96 34.00 26.74
N THR A 416 -32.91 32.67 26.84
CA THR A 416 -33.22 31.95 28.10
C THR A 416 -32.17 30.94 28.57
N GLY A 417 -31.12 30.66 27.78
CA GLY A 417 -29.97 29.85 28.24
C GLY A 417 -30.34 28.44 28.73
N SER A 418 -31.45 27.87 28.26
CA SER A 418 -31.88 26.51 28.60
C SER A 418 -31.59 25.59 27.42
N GLY A 419 -30.44 24.92 27.44
CA GLY A 419 -30.15 23.80 26.52
C GLY A 419 -30.99 22.57 26.88
N GLY A 420 -31.15 21.64 25.94
CA GLY A 420 -31.86 20.38 26.17
C GLY A 420 -32.15 19.60 24.89
N PRO A 421 -32.60 18.34 25.02
CA PRO A 421 -33.09 17.53 23.90
C PRO A 421 -34.34 18.16 23.28
N ILE A 422 -34.53 17.96 21.97
CA ILE A 422 -35.71 18.39 21.23
C ILE A 422 -36.94 17.61 21.72
N ALA A 423 -38.03 18.33 22.02
CA ALA A 423 -39.32 17.76 22.32
C ALA A 423 -40.05 17.37 21.02
N TRP A 424 -39.67 16.23 20.43
CA TRP A 424 -40.19 15.77 19.14
C TRP A 424 -41.70 15.58 19.11
N ASP A 425 -42.29 15.07 20.20
CA ASP A 425 -43.73 14.82 20.26
C ASP A 425 -44.55 16.13 20.29
N ASP A 426 -44.01 17.17 20.94
CA ASP A 426 -44.59 18.52 20.91
C ASP A 426 -44.46 19.13 19.51
N LEU A 427 -43.32 18.92 18.84
CA LEU A 427 -43.09 19.36 17.47
C LEU A 427 -44.08 18.70 16.51
N LEU A 428 -44.30 17.39 16.65
CA LEU A 428 -45.27 16.61 15.88
C LEU A 428 -46.70 17.13 16.09
N ALA A 429 -47.12 17.32 17.35
CA ALA A 429 -48.43 17.85 17.68
C ALA A 429 -48.65 19.25 17.09
N ASN A 430 -47.63 20.11 17.17
CA ASN A 430 -47.66 21.46 16.59
C ASN A 430 -47.72 21.42 15.06
N ASN A 431 -46.93 20.55 14.42
CA ASN A 431 -46.91 20.39 12.97
C ASN A 431 -48.31 20.06 12.43
N ILE A 432 -49.03 19.15 13.10
CA ILE A 432 -50.43 18.80 12.80
C ILE A 432 -51.36 19.98 13.07
N ALA A 433 -51.19 20.68 14.20
CA ALA A 433 -52.07 21.78 14.60
C ALA A 433 -51.99 23.00 13.67
N PHE A 434 -50.79 23.33 13.17
CA PHE A 434 -50.58 24.45 12.24
C PHE A 434 -50.94 24.12 10.79
N ASN A 435 -51.06 22.83 10.46
CA ASN A 435 -51.43 22.34 9.13
C ASN A 435 -52.69 21.46 9.23
N PRO A 436 -53.86 22.02 9.56
CA PRO A 436 -55.07 21.24 9.85
C PRO A 436 -55.65 20.50 8.64
N ASP A 437 -55.25 20.87 7.42
CA ASP A 437 -55.56 20.14 6.19
C ASP A 437 -54.52 19.06 5.86
N GLY A 438 -53.50 18.90 6.69
CA GLY A 438 -52.42 17.92 6.54
C GLY A 438 -51.39 18.26 5.46
N VAL A 439 -51.35 19.50 4.95
CA VAL A 439 -50.47 19.87 3.81
C VAL A 439 -49.46 20.95 4.18
N ALA A 440 -48.18 20.63 4.01
CA ALA A 440 -47.05 21.55 4.13
C ALA A 440 -46.92 22.46 2.90
N ARG A 441 -46.72 23.77 3.06
CA ARG A 441 -46.64 24.75 1.95
C ARG A 441 -45.45 25.71 2.09
N GLN A 442 -44.51 25.66 1.15
CA GLN A 442 -43.35 26.57 1.14
C GLN A 442 -43.73 28.00 0.75
N GLY A 443 -43.09 29.00 1.37
CA GLY A 443 -43.28 30.42 1.06
C GLY A 443 -44.52 31.08 1.67
N SER A 444 -45.37 30.33 2.38
CA SER A 444 -46.52 30.88 3.10
C SER A 444 -46.13 31.30 4.52
N ALA A 445 -46.28 32.58 4.85
CA ALA A 445 -45.99 33.12 6.19
C ALA A 445 -46.89 32.53 7.30
N ASN A 446 -48.01 31.88 6.94
CA ASN A 446 -49.01 31.33 7.86
C ASN A 446 -49.07 29.79 7.85
N ASN A 447 -48.09 29.11 7.25
CA ASN A 447 -48.02 27.65 7.18
C ASN A 447 -46.61 27.19 7.61
N PRO A 448 -46.27 27.29 8.91
CA PRO A 448 -45.05 26.65 9.39
C PRO A 448 -45.23 25.15 9.32
N PHE A 449 -44.25 24.46 8.73
CA PHE A 449 -44.26 23.01 8.62
C PHE A 449 -42.89 22.43 8.89
N TYR A 450 -42.88 21.14 9.16
CA TYR A 450 -41.68 20.35 9.40
C TYR A 450 -41.87 18.92 8.87
N PHE A 451 -40.94 18.39 8.08
CA PHE A 451 -40.94 16.98 7.70
C PHE A 451 -39.51 16.49 7.46
N PHE A 452 -39.31 15.17 7.37
CA PHE A 452 -38.00 14.56 7.14
C PHE A 452 -37.80 14.11 5.71
N ARG A 453 -36.57 14.30 5.23
CA ARG A 453 -36.14 13.96 3.88
C ARG A 453 -34.72 13.42 3.86
N ALA A 454 -34.38 12.65 2.84
CA ALA A 454 -33.01 12.25 2.53
C ALA A 454 -32.51 12.95 1.28
N SER A 455 -31.25 13.42 1.29
CA SER A 455 -30.44 13.58 0.09
C SER A 455 -29.79 12.23 -0.21
N MET A 456 -30.29 11.51 -1.20
CA MET A 456 -29.70 10.25 -1.64
C MET A 456 -28.60 10.51 -2.67
N ASN A 457 -27.52 9.74 -2.57
CA ASN A 457 -26.47 9.67 -3.57
C ASN A 457 -26.25 8.20 -3.93
N HIS A 458 -26.85 7.76 -5.04
CA HIS A 458 -26.75 6.39 -5.51
C HIS A 458 -25.80 6.31 -6.68
N HIS A 459 -24.65 5.68 -6.52
CA HIS A 459 -23.69 5.60 -7.61
C HIS A 459 -23.35 4.16 -7.99
N ASN A 460 -23.08 3.97 -9.29
CA ASN A 460 -22.56 2.74 -9.87
C ASN A 460 -21.25 3.07 -10.54
N TYR A 461 -20.20 2.36 -10.16
CA TYR A 461 -18.85 2.57 -10.63
C TYR A 461 -18.30 1.25 -11.16
N TYR A 462 -17.66 1.28 -12.32
CA TYR A 462 -17.00 0.13 -12.91
C TYR A 462 -15.67 0.57 -13.51
N GLY A 463 -14.66 -0.28 -13.40
CA GLY A 463 -13.39 0.01 -14.03
C GLY A 463 -12.50 -1.20 -14.28
N ILE A 464 -11.45 -0.95 -15.05
CA ILE A 464 -10.39 -1.88 -15.39
C ILE A 464 -9.06 -1.15 -15.30
N ILE A 465 -8.09 -1.76 -14.62
CA ILE A 465 -6.70 -1.32 -14.59
C ILE A 465 -5.86 -2.49 -15.06
N SER A 466 -5.00 -2.28 -16.06
CA SER A 466 -4.06 -3.29 -16.54
C SER A 466 -2.66 -2.70 -16.61
N LYS A 467 -1.67 -3.43 -16.10
CA LYS A 467 -0.27 -3.01 -15.97
C LYS A 467 0.63 -4.15 -16.42
N ALA A 468 1.61 -3.84 -17.27
CA ALA A 468 2.66 -4.74 -17.70
C ALA A 468 4.00 -4.21 -17.18
N LEU A 469 4.79 -5.08 -16.55
CA LEU A 469 6.15 -4.80 -16.08
C LEU A 469 7.09 -5.61 -16.97
N VAL A 470 7.98 -4.93 -17.67
CA VAL A 470 8.88 -5.50 -18.67
C VAL A 470 10.31 -5.25 -18.23
N ASP A 471 11.07 -6.32 -17.99
CA ASP A 471 12.51 -6.22 -17.75
C ASP A 471 13.21 -6.08 -19.12
N LEU A 472 13.80 -4.91 -19.37
CA LEU A 472 14.54 -4.61 -20.60
C LEU A 472 16.01 -5.03 -20.48
N SER A 473 16.56 -4.96 -19.26
CA SER A 473 17.86 -5.52 -18.83
C SER A 473 17.84 -5.74 -17.31
N ASP A 474 18.96 -6.20 -16.73
CA ASP A 474 19.08 -6.43 -15.27
C ASP A 474 18.83 -5.14 -14.46
N GLU A 475 19.22 -3.99 -15.01
CA GLU A 475 19.08 -2.67 -14.37
C GLU A 475 17.94 -1.80 -14.96
N LEU A 476 17.25 -2.21 -16.02
CA LEU A 476 16.28 -1.35 -16.71
C LEU A 476 14.92 -2.01 -16.83
N LYS A 477 13.90 -1.35 -16.28
CA LYS A 477 12.51 -1.83 -16.24
C LYS A 477 11.56 -0.82 -16.88
N LEU A 478 10.61 -1.32 -17.65
CA LEU A 478 9.53 -0.55 -18.23
C LEU A 478 8.20 -1.03 -17.66
N THR A 479 7.49 -0.14 -16.98
CA THR A 479 6.10 -0.32 -16.61
C THR A 479 5.23 0.38 -17.63
N ALA A 480 4.18 -0.27 -18.14
CA ALA A 480 3.19 0.37 -19.01
C ALA A 480 1.79 -0.15 -18.68
N GLY A 481 0.78 0.71 -18.77
CA GLY A 481 -0.58 0.32 -18.41
C GLY A 481 -1.68 1.23 -18.90
N ILE A 482 -2.90 0.78 -18.65
CA ILE A 482 -4.15 1.46 -19.00
C ILE A 482 -5.10 1.46 -17.81
N ASP A 483 -5.97 2.47 -17.79
CA ASP A 483 -7.03 2.66 -16.80
C ASP A 483 -8.30 3.11 -17.51
N GLY A 484 -9.39 2.38 -17.33
CA GLY A 484 -10.69 2.69 -17.92
C GLY A 484 -11.78 2.61 -16.88
N ARG A 485 -12.62 3.64 -16.78
CA ARG A 485 -13.69 3.72 -15.78
C ARG A 485 -14.95 4.34 -16.33
N THR A 486 -16.09 3.90 -15.81
CA THR A 486 -17.39 4.51 -16.05
C THR A 486 -18.17 4.60 -14.74
N TYR A 487 -18.90 5.69 -14.59
CA TYR A 487 -19.61 6.04 -13.38
C TYR A 487 -20.94 6.69 -13.73
N ALA A 488 -21.97 6.34 -12.97
CA ALA A 488 -23.26 7.01 -12.99
C ALA A 488 -23.73 7.22 -11.55
N ALA A 489 -24.11 8.43 -11.18
CA ALA A 489 -24.67 8.76 -9.88
C ALA A 489 -26.02 9.44 -9.98
N ASP A 490 -27.02 8.86 -9.34
CA ASP A 490 -28.32 9.48 -9.14
C ASP A 490 -28.28 10.32 -7.86
N HIS A 491 -28.52 11.61 -8.02
CA HIS A 491 -28.66 12.57 -6.93
C HIS A 491 -30.13 12.92 -6.81
N ILE A 492 -30.80 12.33 -5.82
CA ILE A 492 -32.24 12.50 -5.62
C ILE A 492 -32.53 12.96 -4.19
N ARG A 493 -33.63 13.69 -4.03
CA ARG A 493 -34.18 13.99 -2.70
C ARG A 493 -35.50 13.27 -2.51
N LYS A 494 -35.61 12.52 -1.43
CA LYS A 494 -36.78 11.70 -1.10
C LYS A 494 -37.37 12.12 0.24
N VAL A 495 -38.70 12.15 0.35
CA VAL A 495 -39.37 12.30 1.64
C VAL A 495 -39.23 11.00 2.45
N ILE A 496 -38.72 11.10 3.67
CA ILE A 496 -38.59 9.97 4.60
C ILE A 496 -39.87 9.83 5.41
N ASP A 497 -40.34 10.93 5.99
CA ASP A 497 -41.48 10.95 6.90
C ASP A 497 -42.13 12.34 6.89
N MET A 498 -43.43 12.40 6.67
CA MET A 498 -44.19 13.66 6.64
C MET A 498 -44.45 14.25 8.05
N PHE A 499 -43.97 13.57 9.09
CA PHE A 499 -44.00 13.98 10.50
C PHE A 499 -45.40 14.43 10.96
N GLY A 500 -46.39 13.57 10.72
CA GLY A 500 -47.80 13.79 11.03
C GLY A 500 -48.63 14.45 9.92
N LEU A 501 -48.01 14.91 8.83
CA LEU A 501 -48.70 15.47 7.66
C LEU A 501 -49.01 14.40 6.60
N GLN A 502 -49.80 14.79 5.60
CA GLN A 502 -50.28 13.92 4.51
C GLN A 502 -49.78 14.34 3.12
N GLY A 503 -49.25 15.55 2.97
CA GLY A 503 -48.72 16.02 1.68
C GLY A 503 -47.93 17.31 1.75
N TYR A 504 -47.32 17.68 0.62
CA TYR A 504 -46.47 18.86 0.45
C TYR A 504 -46.80 19.59 -0.86
N GLU A 505 -46.76 20.92 -0.83
CA GLU A 505 -47.02 21.80 -1.96
C GLU A 505 -45.88 22.82 -2.14
N HIS A 506 -45.35 22.92 -3.37
CA HIS A 506 -44.27 23.83 -3.75
C HIS A 506 -44.56 24.47 -5.10
N SER A 507 -44.33 25.79 -5.23
CA SER A 507 -44.60 26.58 -6.43
C SER A 507 -43.84 26.07 -7.67
N ASP A 508 -42.61 25.62 -7.47
CA ASP A 508 -41.69 25.33 -8.58
C ASP A 508 -41.85 23.91 -9.15
N PHE A 509 -42.64 23.04 -8.50
CA PHE A 509 -42.78 21.61 -8.85
C PHE A 509 -44.23 21.17 -9.18
N GLY A 510 -45.17 22.11 -9.34
CA GLY A 510 -46.58 21.84 -9.67
C GLY A 510 -47.49 21.58 -8.45
N PRO A 511 -48.83 21.47 -8.64
CA PRO A 511 -49.76 21.35 -7.52
C PRO A 511 -49.67 19.99 -6.81
N THR A 512 -49.70 20.05 -5.47
CA THR A 512 -49.84 18.96 -4.47
C THR A 512 -49.12 17.65 -4.80
N GLN A 513 -47.90 17.47 -4.28
CA GLN A 513 -47.31 16.13 -4.17
C GLN A 513 -47.82 15.45 -2.89
N ILE A 514 -48.61 14.40 -3.06
CA ILE A 514 -48.96 13.47 -1.99
C ILE A 514 -47.84 12.42 -1.97
N SER A 515 -46.79 12.66 -1.19
CA SER A 515 -45.72 11.65 -1.01
C SER A 515 -46.15 10.68 0.09
N PRO A 516 -46.42 9.41 -0.19
CA PRO A 516 -46.44 8.39 0.85
C PRO A 516 -45.03 8.23 1.44
N ALA A 517 -44.94 7.91 2.72
CA ALA A 517 -43.69 7.44 3.31
C ALA A 517 -43.39 6.04 2.76
N ASP A 518 -42.22 5.85 2.16
CA ASP A 518 -41.72 4.53 1.75
C ASP A 518 -40.83 3.94 2.84
N GLY A 519 -41.14 2.72 3.27
CA GLY A 519 -40.37 1.98 4.27
C GLY A 519 -39.00 1.49 3.77
N ASN A 520 -38.71 1.55 2.47
CA ASN A 520 -37.39 1.25 1.92
C ASN A 520 -36.53 2.52 1.77
N VAL A 521 -35.68 2.75 2.77
CA VAL A 521 -34.79 3.92 2.85
C VAL A 521 -33.67 3.88 1.80
N PHE A 522 -33.24 2.68 1.36
CA PHE A 522 -32.19 2.50 0.33
C PHE A 522 -32.75 2.42 -1.10
N GLY A 523 -34.08 2.47 -1.27
CA GLY A 523 -34.75 2.27 -2.56
C GLY A 523 -34.89 3.54 -3.39
N TYR A 524 -35.00 3.36 -4.70
CA TYR A 524 -35.45 4.40 -5.63
C TYR A 524 -36.97 4.30 -5.79
N ASP A 525 -37.69 5.36 -5.42
CA ASP A 525 -39.15 5.47 -5.58
C ASP A 525 -39.48 6.86 -6.12
N SER A 526 -40.02 6.91 -7.34
CA SER A 526 -40.33 8.17 -8.04
C SER A 526 -41.49 8.93 -7.41
N GLU A 527 -42.37 8.25 -6.66
CA GLU A 527 -43.57 8.87 -6.06
C GLU A 527 -43.25 9.76 -4.84
N SER A 528 -42.03 9.64 -4.31
CA SER A 528 -41.57 10.36 -3.10
C SER A 528 -40.44 11.36 -3.36
N LEU A 529 -40.13 11.64 -4.63
CA LEU A 529 -39.05 12.57 -5.03
C LEU A 529 -39.51 14.03 -5.03
N PHE A 530 -38.68 14.93 -4.53
CA PHE A 530 -38.93 16.37 -4.58
C PHE A 530 -37.64 17.18 -4.66
N ASN A 531 -37.63 18.31 -5.38
CA ASN A 531 -36.59 19.35 -5.32
C ASN A 531 -35.13 18.95 -5.69
N ARG A 532 -34.88 17.71 -6.08
CA ARG A 532 -33.61 17.28 -6.69
C ARG A 532 -33.83 15.93 -7.36
N ASP A 533 -33.56 15.87 -8.65
CA ASP A 533 -33.57 14.63 -9.42
C ASP A 533 -32.69 14.77 -10.65
N ASN A 534 -31.46 14.28 -10.57
CA ASN A 534 -30.55 14.23 -11.70
C ASN A 534 -29.65 13.00 -11.65
N THR A 535 -29.06 12.67 -12.79
CA THR A 535 -28.01 11.66 -12.91
C THR A 535 -26.77 12.29 -13.52
N GLY A 536 -25.64 12.23 -12.82
CA GLY A 536 -24.33 12.57 -13.36
C GLY A 536 -23.62 11.35 -13.91
N PHE A 537 -22.91 11.52 -15.01
CA PHE A 537 -22.14 10.48 -15.67
C PHE A 537 -20.68 10.93 -15.82
N VAL A 538 -19.77 10.01 -15.50
CA VAL A 538 -18.33 10.23 -15.66
C VAL A 538 -17.72 9.05 -16.41
N ASN A 539 -16.99 9.34 -17.47
CA ASN A 539 -16.14 8.36 -18.16
C ASN A 539 -14.68 8.77 -17.99
N TRP A 540 -13.81 7.79 -17.80
CA TRP A 540 -12.37 8.00 -17.68
C TRP A 540 -11.64 6.99 -18.54
N ILE A 541 -10.69 7.46 -19.34
CA ILE A 541 -9.73 6.59 -20.00
C ILE A 541 -8.33 7.20 -19.88
N GLY A 542 -7.35 6.40 -19.50
CA GLY A 542 -5.97 6.82 -19.35
C GLY A 542 -4.99 5.72 -19.69
N ALA A 543 -3.77 6.15 -19.96
CA ALA A 543 -2.61 5.29 -20.14
C ALA A 543 -1.43 5.90 -19.41
N PHE A 544 -0.51 5.03 -18.97
CA PHE A 544 0.67 5.44 -18.24
C PHE A 544 1.85 4.55 -18.60
N SER A 545 3.05 5.11 -18.46
CA SER A 545 4.30 4.37 -18.56
C SER A 545 5.33 4.94 -17.62
N GLU A 546 6.19 4.08 -17.09
CA GLU A 546 7.37 4.46 -16.31
C GLU A 546 8.58 3.67 -16.80
N LEU A 547 9.70 4.38 -16.99
CA LEU A 547 10.99 3.76 -17.21
C LEU A 547 11.82 3.94 -15.94
N GLU A 548 12.21 2.82 -15.32
CA GLU A 548 13.05 2.78 -14.12
C GLU A 548 14.42 2.17 -14.47
N TYR A 549 15.48 2.90 -14.18
CA TYR A 549 16.85 2.38 -14.10
C TYR A 549 17.21 2.15 -12.63
N SER A 550 17.75 1.00 -12.27
CA SER A 550 18.05 0.66 -10.88
C SER A 550 19.26 -0.27 -10.77
N ASN A 551 20.24 0.12 -9.95
CA ASN A 551 21.35 -0.72 -9.49
C ASN A 551 21.53 -0.54 -7.97
N ASP A 552 22.58 -1.11 -7.38
CA ASP A 552 22.81 -1.07 -5.92
C ASP A 552 22.93 0.36 -5.36
N ARG A 553 23.44 1.30 -6.17
CA ARG A 553 23.71 2.68 -5.75
C ARG A 553 22.69 3.69 -6.25
N LEU A 554 22.14 3.52 -7.45
CA LEU A 554 21.32 4.53 -8.12
C LEU A 554 20.02 3.90 -8.61
N THR A 555 18.91 4.54 -8.24
CA THR A 555 17.60 4.34 -8.86
C THR A 555 17.16 5.65 -9.51
N ALA A 556 16.69 5.59 -10.74
CA ALA A 556 16.19 6.72 -11.51
C ALA A 556 14.90 6.31 -12.21
N ALA A 557 13.82 7.07 -12.03
CA ALA A 557 12.53 6.78 -12.64
C ALA A 557 11.99 8.00 -13.39
N LEU A 558 11.36 7.76 -14.53
CA LEU A 558 10.60 8.75 -15.30
C LEU A 558 9.24 8.17 -15.67
N ALA A 559 8.18 8.77 -15.16
CA ALA A 559 6.80 8.39 -15.39
C ALA A 559 6.05 9.43 -16.24
N LEU A 560 5.25 8.94 -17.18
CA LEU A 560 4.37 9.70 -18.06
C LEU A 560 2.96 9.14 -17.94
N THR A 561 1.98 10.02 -17.73
CA THR A 561 0.57 9.63 -17.67
C THR A 561 -0.25 10.58 -18.53
N GLY A 562 -1.27 10.04 -19.20
CA GLY A 562 -2.22 10.83 -19.98
C GLY A 562 -3.62 10.26 -19.82
N SER A 563 -4.62 11.12 -19.70
CA SER A 563 -6.02 10.72 -19.54
C SER A 563 -6.99 11.68 -20.19
N ASN A 564 -8.18 11.15 -20.49
CA ASN A 564 -9.35 11.92 -20.90
C ASN A 564 -10.49 11.62 -19.92
N LYS A 565 -11.02 12.66 -19.29
CA LYS A 565 -12.18 12.60 -18.40
C LYS A 565 -13.38 13.23 -19.09
N GLY A 566 -14.46 12.47 -19.23
CA GLY A 566 -15.70 12.89 -19.85
C GLY A 566 -16.80 13.07 -18.82
N TYR A 567 -17.61 14.10 -18.97
CA TYR A 567 -18.74 14.43 -18.10
C TYR A 567 -20.04 14.60 -18.87
N LYS A 568 -21.13 14.15 -18.28
CA LYS A 568 -22.49 14.35 -18.79
C LYS A 568 -23.49 14.40 -17.64
N LYS A 569 -24.59 15.12 -17.82
CA LYS A 569 -25.66 15.24 -16.83
C LYS A 569 -27.04 15.07 -17.46
N ASP A 570 -27.92 14.35 -16.77
CA ASP A 570 -29.35 14.26 -17.06
C ASP A 570 -30.14 14.87 -15.89
N GLN A 571 -30.79 16.01 -16.11
CA GLN A 571 -31.55 16.77 -15.12
C GLN A 571 -33.05 16.62 -15.38
N ARG A 572 -33.80 16.22 -14.35
CA ARG A 572 -35.24 15.93 -14.45
C ARG A 572 -36.13 16.91 -13.69
N VAL A 573 -35.53 17.87 -12.97
CA VAL A 573 -36.27 18.99 -12.37
C VAL A 573 -36.82 19.92 -13.44
N ALA A 574 -38.15 20.08 -13.50
CA ALA A 574 -38.86 20.72 -14.61
C ALA A 574 -38.36 22.13 -15.01
N SER A 575 -37.92 22.98 -14.06
CA SER A 575 -37.43 24.33 -14.34
C SER A 575 -36.07 24.36 -15.06
N VAL A 576 -35.29 23.29 -14.94
CA VAL A 576 -33.91 23.19 -15.44
C VAL A 576 -33.65 21.86 -16.16
N ALA A 577 -34.70 21.19 -16.62
CA ALA A 577 -34.66 19.83 -17.15
C ALA A 577 -33.96 19.74 -18.52
N GLY A 578 -33.29 18.62 -18.75
CA GLY A 578 -32.65 18.29 -20.01
C GLY A 578 -31.49 17.32 -19.83
N GLU A 579 -30.94 16.88 -20.95
CA GLU A 579 -29.76 16.02 -21.00
C GLU A 579 -28.63 16.77 -21.73
N SER A 580 -27.45 16.82 -21.13
CA SER A 580 -26.28 17.48 -21.73
C SER A 580 -25.58 16.60 -22.75
N ASP A 581 -24.74 17.22 -23.58
CA ASP A 581 -23.70 16.52 -24.33
C ASP A 581 -22.58 16.01 -23.41
N TRP A 582 -21.66 15.22 -23.97
CA TRP A 582 -20.43 14.79 -23.29
C TRP A 582 -19.32 15.82 -23.44
N PHE A 583 -18.84 16.37 -22.33
CA PHE A 583 -17.71 17.31 -22.29
C PHE A 583 -16.44 16.58 -21.87
N ASN A 584 -15.35 16.73 -22.63
CA ASN A 584 -14.16 15.89 -22.49
C ASN A 584 -12.91 16.75 -22.21
N PHE A 585 -12.16 16.37 -21.18
CA PHE A 585 -11.01 17.10 -20.69
C PHE A 585 -9.77 16.21 -20.71
N LEU A 586 -8.77 16.62 -21.48
CA LEU A 586 -7.47 15.95 -21.55
C LEU A 586 -6.60 16.43 -20.39
N GLY A 587 -5.99 15.50 -19.66
CA GLY A 587 -5.05 15.78 -18.58
C GLY A 587 -3.94 14.74 -18.54
N GLY A 588 -3.08 14.81 -17.53
CA GLY A 588 -1.94 13.92 -17.42
C GLY A 588 -0.85 14.44 -16.50
N ALA A 589 0.24 13.70 -16.41
CA ALA A 589 1.36 14.04 -15.56
C ALA A 589 2.69 13.60 -16.17
N VAL A 590 3.74 14.34 -15.84
CA VAL A 590 5.14 13.92 -16.00
C VAL A 590 5.79 13.98 -14.64
N LYS A 591 6.36 12.87 -14.18
CA LYS A 591 7.02 12.77 -12.89
C LYS A 591 8.39 12.13 -13.09
N GLY A 592 9.40 12.58 -12.36
CA GLY A 592 10.71 11.95 -12.38
C GLY A 592 11.36 12.02 -11.01
N GLY A 593 12.21 11.04 -10.71
CA GLY A 593 12.91 10.99 -9.44
C GLY A 593 14.21 10.20 -9.51
N LEU A 594 15.10 10.53 -8.59
CA LEU A 594 16.41 9.91 -8.41
C LEU A 594 16.58 9.55 -6.94
N ASN A 595 17.08 8.36 -6.66
CA ASN A 595 17.55 7.95 -5.34
C ASN A 595 19.00 7.45 -5.47
N TYR A 596 19.88 7.92 -4.59
CA TYR A 596 21.28 7.54 -4.53
C TYR A 596 21.65 7.01 -3.15
N ASN A 597 22.01 5.74 -3.07
CA ASN A 597 22.58 5.10 -1.87
C ASN A 597 24.06 5.49 -1.75
N VAL A 598 24.35 6.45 -0.88
CA VAL A 598 25.71 6.92 -0.59
C VAL A 598 26.51 5.85 0.16
N SER A 599 25.84 5.09 1.01
CA SER A 599 26.36 3.92 1.73
C SER A 599 25.22 2.95 2.08
N ASP A 600 25.53 1.84 2.72
CA ASP A 600 24.52 0.88 3.20
C ASP A 600 23.61 1.46 4.29
N ALA A 601 23.99 2.58 4.90
CA ALA A 601 23.25 3.24 5.97
C ALA A 601 22.62 4.59 5.57
N PHE A 602 22.99 5.16 4.43
CA PHE A 602 22.58 6.52 4.05
C PHE A 602 22.20 6.62 2.58
N ASN A 603 21.02 7.17 2.30
CA ASN A 603 20.56 7.49 0.95
C ASN A 603 20.03 8.93 0.87
N VAL A 604 20.08 9.49 -0.33
CA VAL A 604 19.45 10.77 -0.65
C VAL A 604 18.57 10.57 -1.88
N TYR A 605 17.47 11.29 -1.95
CA TYR A 605 16.59 11.28 -3.12
C TYR A 605 16.09 12.68 -3.46
N ALA A 606 15.69 12.84 -4.70
CA ALA A 606 14.96 14.01 -5.17
C ALA A 606 13.93 13.58 -6.21
N ASN A 607 12.77 14.21 -6.20
CA ASN A 607 11.76 14.04 -7.25
C ASN A 607 11.15 15.38 -7.65
N GLY A 608 10.54 15.40 -8.82
CA GLY A 608 9.80 16.54 -9.31
C GLY A 608 8.85 16.14 -10.42
N GLY A 609 7.84 16.95 -10.64
CA GLY A 609 6.80 16.63 -11.61
C GLY A 609 5.81 17.76 -11.84
N TYR A 610 5.14 17.64 -12.97
CA TYR A 610 4.08 18.53 -13.41
C TYR A 610 2.82 17.72 -13.68
N LEU A 611 1.69 18.12 -13.09
CA LEU A 611 0.38 17.53 -13.31
C LEU A 611 -0.52 18.57 -13.97
N SER A 612 -1.32 18.13 -14.94
CA SER A 612 -2.47 18.85 -15.45
C SER A 612 -3.71 18.06 -15.07
N ILE A 613 -4.45 18.61 -14.11
CA ILE A 613 -5.56 17.97 -13.43
C ILE A 613 -6.87 18.44 -14.07
N GLN A 614 -7.69 17.51 -14.56
CA GLN A 614 -8.98 17.85 -15.15
C GLN A 614 -9.94 18.48 -14.13
N PRO A 615 -10.82 19.40 -14.58
CA PRO A 615 -11.86 19.98 -13.73
C PRO A 615 -12.77 18.89 -13.13
N ILE A 616 -13.36 19.17 -11.96
CA ILE A 616 -14.37 18.31 -11.36
C ILE A 616 -15.77 18.55 -11.96
N PHE A 617 -16.73 17.67 -11.66
CA PHE A 617 -18.09 17.75 -12.23
C PHE A 617 -18.75 19.11 -11.97
N ASP A 618 -18.61 19.65 -10.77
CA ASP A 618 -19.21 20.94 -10.37
C ASP A 618 -18.53 22.15 -11.03
N ASN A 619 -17.29 22.01 -11.49
CA ASN A 619 -16.60 23.04 -12.28
C ASN A 619 -17.17 23.12 -13.70
N VAL A 620 -17.64 21.97 -14.23
CA VAL A 620 -18.25 21.87 -15.56
C VAL A 620 -19.73 22.22 -15.51
N PHE A 621 -20.49 21.66 -14.57
CA PHE A 621 -21.91 21.92 -14.38
C PHE A 621 -22.13 22.86 -13.19
N GLN A 622 -22.25 24.15 -13.48
CA GLN A 622 -22.45 25.19 -12.49
C GLN A 622 -23.71 24.95 -11.66
N GLY A 623 -23.61 25.19 -10.34
CA GLY A 623 -24.67 24.84 -9.39
C GLY A 623 -24.79 23.33 -9.11
N GLY A 624 -23.88 22.52 -9.65
CA GLY A 624 -23.72 21.10 -9.41
C GLY A 624 -25.04 20.34 -9.54
N ASN A 625 -25.44 19.69 -8.45
CA ASN A 625 -26.68 18.92 -8.35
C ASN A 625 -27.99 19.73 -8.45
N ASN A 626 -27.93 21.05 -8.30
CA ASN A 626 -29.13 21.90 -8.37
C ASN A 626 -29.23 22.68 -9.69
N GLY A 627 -28.11 22.88 -10.41
CA GLY A 627 -28.09 23.59 -11.69
C GLY A 627 -28.74 22.83 -12.84
N GLY A 628 -28.93 23.51 -13.97
CA GLY A 628 -29.45 22.93 -15.22
C GLY A 628 -28.39 22.24 -16.09
N VAL A 629 -28.73 22.10 -17.37
CA VAL A 629 -27.87 21.55 -18.43
C VAL A 629 -27.78 22.44 -19.67
N ASP A 630 -28.42 23.62 -19.65
CA ASP A 630 -28.32 24.61 -20.73
C ASP A 630 -26.89 25.19 -20.80
N GLU A 631 -26.48 25.73 -21.95
CA GLU A 631 -25.14 26.31 -22.15
C GLU A 631 -24.79 27.36 -21.08
N SER A 632 -25.77 28.06 -20.50
CA SER A 632 -25.54 28.99 -19.40
C SER A 632 -25.09 28.34 -18.07
N PHE A 633 -25.19 27.02 -17.95
CA PHE A 633 -24.80 26.24 -16.76
C PHE A 633 -23.55 25.40 -17.00
N VAL A 634 -23.01 25.41 -18.21
CA VAL A 634 -21.98 24.48 -18.64
C VAL A 634 -20.73 25.24 -19.03
N PHE A 635 -19.63 24.97 -18.34
CA PHE A 635 -18.29 25.37 -18.74
C PHE A 635 -17.62 24.22 -19.48
N ASP A 636 -17.91 24.10 -20.77
CA ASP A 636 -17.37 23.03 -21.62
C ASP A 636 -15.87 23.20 -21.94
N ASP A 637 -15.34 24.39 -21.70
CA ASP A 637 -13.93 24.76 -21.81
C ASP A 637 -13.24 24.99 -20.45
N ALA A 638 -13.84 24.50 -19.35
CA ALA A 638 -13.28 24.58 -18.01
C ALA A 638 -11.79 24.16 -18.00
N ALA A 639 -10.95 25.06 -17.51
CA ALA A 639 -9.50 24.87 -17.53
C ALA A 639 -9.08 23.74 -16.58
N ASN A 640 -8.02 23.04 -16.95
CA ASN A 640 -7.34 22.14 -16.03
C ASN A 640 -6.55 22.94 -14.99
N GLU A 641 -6.55 22.43 -13.77
CA GLU A 641 -5.66 22.90 -12.72
C GLU A 641 -4.24 22.38 -13.00
N LYS A 642 -3.23 23.10 -12.49
CA LYS A 642 -1.82 22.77 -12.74
C LYS A 642 -1.10 22.59 -11.41
N VAL A 643 -0.27 21.56 -11.32
CA VAL A 643 0.55 21.35 -10.12
C VAL A 643 1.99 21.19 -10.54
N LEU A 644 2.86 21.99 -9.95
CA LEU A 644 4.32 21.86 -10.04
C LEU A 644 4.88 21.54 -8.66
N ALA A 645 5.47 20.37 -8.51
CA ALA A 645 5.99 19.91 -7.23
C ALA A 645 7.45 19.47 -7.35
N PHE A 646 8.22 19.79 -6.30
CA PHE A 646 9.60 19.38 -6.11
C PHE A 646 9.79 18.89 -4.68
N GLU A 647 10.58 17.83 -4.53
CA GLU A 647 10.88 17.21 -3.25
C GLU A 647 12.33 16.74 -3.21
N ALA A 648 12.95 16.84 -2.04
CA ALA A 648 14.24 16.25 -1.76
C ALA A 648 14.27 15.69 -0.34
N GLY A 649 14.84 14.50 -0.18
CA GLY A 649 14.92 13.85 1.10
C GLY A 649 16.18 13.04 1.31
N ALA A 650 16.37 12.60 2.55
CA ALA A 650 17.49 11.79 2.97
C ALA A 650 17.04 10.75 3.99
N GLY A 651 17.51 9.51 3.85
CA GLY A 651 17.22 8.41 4.75
C GLY A 651 18.49 7.92 5.44
N LEU A 652 18.38 7.66 6.75
CA LEU A 652 19.39 7.01 7.57
C LEU A 652 18.84 5.67 8.07
N ARG A 653 19.65 4.61 8.00
CA ARG A 653 19.33 3.26 8.45
C ARG A 653 20.51 2.68 9.23
N PHE A 654 20.31 2.43 10.52
CA PHE A 654 21.21 1.68 11.40
C PHE A 654 20.39 0.59 12.10
N SER A 655 21.06 -0.41 12.67
CA SER A 655 20.42 -1.58 13.29
C SER A 655 19.36 -1.26 14.36
N LYS A 656 19.48 -0.12 15.05
CA LYS A 656 18.56 0.33 16.12
C LYS A 656 17.94 1.70 15.87
N PHE A 657 18.15 2.28 14.69
CA PHE A 657 17.70 3.64 14.40
C PHE A 657 17.49 3.83 12.91
N ALA A 658 16.31 4.30 12.53
CA ALA A 658 16.00 4.74 11.19
C ALA A 658 15.40 6.15 11.25
N ALA A 659 15.75 6.99 10.29
CA ALA A 659 15.13 8.30 10.14
C ALA A 659 15.03 8.70 8.67
N ASN A 660 14.02 9.50 8.35
CA ASN A 660 13.79 10.09 7.05
C ASN A 660 13.56 11.58 7.22
N LEU A 661 14.37 12.40 6.57
CA LEU A 661 14.16 13.83 6.44
C LEU A 661 13.64 14.12 5.03
N ASN A 662 12.65 14.97 4.91
CA ASN A 662 12.09 15.38 3.63
C ASN A 662 11.81 16.88 3.60
N VAL A 663 12.01 17.51 2.44
CA VAL A 663 11.70 18.91 2.17
C VAL A 663 10.92 18.98 0.87
N TYR A 664 9.78 19.66 0.88
CA TYR A 664 8.88 19.73 -0.28
C TYR A 664 8.47 21.16 -0.60
N ARG A 665 8.12 21.38 -1.86
CA ARG A 665 7.46 22.58 -2.36
C ARG A 665 6.53 22.21 -3.51
N THR A 666 5.24 22.46 -3.33
CA THR A 666 4.17 22.17 -4.28
C THR A 666 3.40 23.46 -4.56
N SER A 667 3.40 23.90 -5.82
CA SER A 667 2.55 24.99 -6.30
C SER A 667 1.36 24.38 -7.03
N TRP A 668 0.15 24.82 -6.67
CA TRP A 668 -1.11 24.41 -7.25
C TRP A 668 -1.78 25.65 -7.83
N GLU A 669 -1.79 25.74 -9.15
CA GLU A 669 -2.23 26.90 -9.92
C GLU A 669 -3.54 26.59 -10.65
N ASP A 670 -4.24 27.66 -11.03
CA ASP A 670 -5.46 27.60 -11.84
C ASP A 670 -6.61 26.80 -11.22
N LYS A 671 -6.71 26.75 -9.88
CA LYS A 671 -7.82 26.08 -9.20
C LYS A 671 -9.15 26.73 -9.54
N ALA A 672 -10.19 25.90 -9.60
CA ALA A 672 -11.56 26.38 -9.66
C ALA A 672 -12.25 26.23 -8.30
N ILE A 673 -12.98 27.26 -7.89
CA ILE A 673 -13.74 27.29 -6.63
C ILE A 673 -15.19 27.61 -6.97
N SER A 674 -16.10 26.70 -6.62
CA SER A 674 -17.53 26.97 -6.74
C SER A 674 -17.96 27.99 -5.69
N VAL A 675 -18.72 28.99 -6.13
CA VAL A 675 -19.29 30.06 -5.29
C VAL A 675 -20.80 30.01 -5.33
N SER A 676 -21.44 30.40 -4.24
CA SER A 676 -22.90 30.46 -4.21
C SER A 676 -23.41 31.57 -3.30
N GLY A 677 -24.63 32.02 -3.55
CA GLY A 677 -25.25 33.03 -2.71
C GLY A 677 -26.77 32.98 -2.80
N GLN A 678 -27.41 33.98 -2.23
CA GLN A 678 -28.83 34.24 -2.43
C GLN A 678 -29.04 35.59 -3.08
N ASP A 679 -29.92 35.64 -4.08
CA ASP A 679 -30.41 36.91 -4.58
C ASP A 679 -31.20 37.62 -3.45
N PRO A 680 -30.83 38.85 -3.05
CA PRO A 680 -31.44 39.52 -1.92
C PRO A 680 -32.90 39.96 -2.17
N THR A 681 -33.36 39.91 -3.42
CA THR A 681 -34.69 40.31 -3.87
C THR A 681 -35.62 39.12 -4.02
N THR A 682 -35.17 38.06 -4.72
CA THR A 682 -35.99 36.87 -5.00
C THR A 682 -35.81 35.77 -3.96
N LEU A 683 -34.73 35.82 -3.17
CA LEU A 683 -34.28 34.77 -2.25
C LEU A 683 -33.92 33.45 -2.94
N GLU A 684 -33.80 33.48 -4.27
CA GLU A 684 -33.35 32.34 -5.06
C GLU A 684 -31.85 32.12 -4.90
N THR A 685 -31.43 30.87 -5.00
CA THR A 685 -30.00 30.52 -4.98
C THR A 685 -29.34 30.95 -6.29
N ILE A 686 -28.24 31.68 -6.17
CA ILE A 686 -27.34 32.04 -7.26
C ILE A 686 -26.04 31.26 -7.10
N PHE A 687 -25.39 30.89 -8.19
CA PHE A 687 -24.18 30.05 -8.17
C PHE A 687 -23.19 30.52 -9.24
N GLY A 688 -21.93 30.14 -9.12
CA GLY A 688 -20.82 30.55 -9.98
C GLY A 688 -19.59 29.69 -9.77
N ASN A 689 -18.57 29.90 -10.59
CA ASN A 689 -17.24 29.37 -10.38
C ASN A 689 -16.23 30.52 -10.49
N ALA A 690 -15.28 30.57 -9.56
CA ALA A 690 -14.06 31.36 -9.66
C ALA A 690 -12.96 30.48 -10.25
N PHE A 691 -12.21 30.98 -11.23
CA PHE A 691 -11.11 30.25 -11.85
C PHE A 691 -9.78 30.96 -11.58
N GLY A 692 -8.66 30.26 -11.75
CA GLY A 692 -7.35 30.89 -11.64
C GLY A 692 -6.89 31.11 -10.20
N VAL A 693 -7.36 30.32 -9.23
CA VAL A 693 -6.93 30.49 -7.83
C VAL A 693 -5.67 29.66 -7.56
N ASP A 694 -4.65 30.29 -6.98
CA ASP A 694 -3.34 29.68 -6.79
C ASP A 694 -3.04 29.43 -5.29
N ALA A 695 -2.38 28.32 -4.98
CA ALA A 695 -1.94 27.96 -3.63
C ALA A 695 -0.52 27.37 -3.64
N LEU A 696 0.24 27.65 -2.59
CA LEU A 696 1.58 27.14 -2.36
C LEU A 696 1.60 26.33 -1.06
N HIS A 697 2.13 25.11 -1.14
CA HIS A 697 2.32 24.23 -0.01
C HIS A 697 3.79 23.80 0.06
N GLN A 698 4.52 24.24 1.09
CA GLN A 698 5.91 23.86 1.29
C GLN A 698 6.17 23.49 2.75
N GLY A 699 7.25 22.74 3.00
CA GLY A 699 7.57 22.36 4.37
C GLY A 699 8.71 21.36 4.51
N VAL A 700 8.98 21.02 5.76
CA VAL A 700 9.98 20.03 6.18
C VAL A 700 9.30 18.96 7.02
N GLU A 701 9.64 17.70 6.78
CA GLU A 701 9.08 16.53 7.43
C GLU A 701 10.21 15.64 7.96
N LEU A 702 10.03 15.09 9.15
CA LEU A 702 10.91 14.11 9.78
C LEU A 702 10.07 12.92 10.24
N ASP A 703 10.52 11.71 9.93
CA ASP A 703 10.01 10.45 10.49
C ASP A 703 11.19 9.70 11.09
N LEU A 704 11.04 9.13 12.29
CA LEU A 704 12.09 8.37 12.95
C LEU A 704 11.52 7.20 13.76
N ILE A 705 12.30 6.13 13.78
CA ILE A 705 12.09 4.98 14.65
C ILE A 705 13.42 4.67 15.31
N ALA A 706 13.41 4.53 16.62
CA ALA A 706 14.56 4.10 17.40
C ALA A 706 14.17 2.88 18.23
N GLN A 707 15.08 1.93 18.38
CA GLN A 707 14.90 0.76 19.24
C GLN A 707 16.05 0.69 20.24
N PRO A 708 16.09 1.60 21.26
CA PRO A 708 17.21 1.68 22.20
C PRO A 708 17.41 0.39 22.99
N ALA A 709 16.29 -0.25 23.33
CA ALA A 709 16.24 -1.59 23.85
C ALA A 709 15.30 -2.41 22.97
N THR A 710 15.60 -3.66 22.93
CA THR A 710 14.85 -4.70 22.24
C THR A 710 13.37 -4.81 22.61
N ASN A 711 13.03 -4.54 23.88
CA ASN A 711 11.66 -4.47 24.37
C ASN A 711 11.10 -3.05 24.36
N PHE A 712 11.83 -2.07 23.85
CA PHE A 712 11.43 -0.67 23.88
C PHE A 712 11.69 0.01 22.54
N GLU A 713 10.61 0.30 21.83
CA GLU A 713 10.62 1.07 20.59
C GLU A 713 10.16 2.49 20.88
N ILE A 714 10.83 3.45 20.25
CA ILE A 714 10.44 4.85 20.20
C ILE A 714 10.11 5.17 18.74
N THR A 715 8.93 5.70 18.50
CA THR A 715 8.55 6.27 17.20
C THR A 715 8.47 7.78 17.32
N GLY A 716 8.74 8.51 16.25
CA GLY A 716 8.58 9.95 16.24
C GLY A 716 8.34 10.48 14.84
N SER A 717 7.54 11.53 14.74
CA SER A 717 7.41 12.29 13.51
C SER A 717 7.30 13.76 13.82
N ALA A 718 7.74 14.60 12.90
CA ALA A 718 7.61 16.04 13.00
C ALA A 718 7.37 16.63 11.61
N SER A 719 6.56 17.67 11.52
CA SER A 719 6.40 18.43 10.30
C SER A 719 6.18 19.90 10.60
N VAL A 720 6.81 20.75 9.80
CA VAL A 720 6.61 22.20 9.78
C VAL A 720 6.29 22.58 8.35
N GLY A 721 5.05 22.97 8.11
CA GLY A 721 4.52 23.47 6.85
C GLY A 721 4.39 24.98 6.83
N ASP A 722 4.33 25.50 5.62
CA ASP A 722 4.01 26.89 5.30
C ASP A 722 3.10 26.84 4.06
N TRP A 723 1.79 27.00 4.30
CA TRP A 723 0.76 26.85 3.27
C TRP A 723 -0.03 28.14 3.12
N GLU A 724 -0.04 28.70 1.90
CA GLU A 724 -0.57 30.03 1.60
C GLU A 724 -1.26 30.05 0.24
N TRP A 725 -2.33 30.83 0.12
CA TRP A 725 -2.90 31.24 -1.15
C TRP A 725 -1.97 32.30 -1.80
N GLN A 726 -1.87 32.31 -3.13
CA GLN A 726 -0.82 33.06 -3.84
C GLN A 726 -1.35 34.22 -4.68
N ASN A 727 -2.67 34.33 -4.88
CA ASN A 727 -3.25 35.36 -5.74
C ASN A 727 -4.68 35.73 -5.35
N ASN A 728 -5.14 36.83 -5.95
CA ASN A 728 -6.54 37.27 -5.90
C ASN A 728 -7.24 36.80 -7.19
N SER A 729 -8.54 36.51 -7.12
CA SER A 729 -9.31 36.01 -8.27
C SER A 729 -10.67 36.71 -8.40
N GLU A 730 -11.29 36.67 -9.57
CA GLU A 730 -12.61 37.25 -9.86
C GLU A 730 -13.63 36.13 -10.17
N PHE A 731 -14.92 36.39 -9.88
CA PHE A 731 -16.00 35.44 -10.15
C PHE A 731 -17.29 36.12 -10.59
N GLN A 732 -18.17 35.33 -11.20
CA GLN A 732 -19.50 35.74 -11.63
C GLN A 732 -20.56 34.79 -11.05
N LEU A 733 -21.67 35.36 -10.58
CA LEU A 733 -22.82 34.63 -10.04
C LEU A 733 -24.01 34.75 -10.99
N PHE A 734 -24.71 33.64 -11.19
CA PHE A 734 -25.82 33.50 -12.13
C PHE A 734 -27.07 32.98 -11.42
N ASN A 735 -28.24 33.36 -11.94
CA ASN A 735 -29.54 32.86 -11.51
C ASN A 735 -29.78 31.40 -11.93
N ILE A 736 -30.78 30.74 -11.33
CA ILE A 736 -31.21 29.37 -11.69
C ILE A 736 -31.79 29.24 -13.11
N ASP A 737 -31.97 30.34 -13.83
CA ASP A 737 -32.31 30.36 -15.25
C ASP A 737 -31.11 30.62 -16.17
N GLY A 738 -29.90 30.76 -15.61
CA GLY A 738 -28.67 30.97 -16.35
C GLY A 738 -28.30 32.43 -16.61
N THR A 739 -29.11 33.39 -16.18
CA THR A 739 -28.82 34.82 -16.39
C THR A 739 -27.79 35.35 -15.39
N LEU A 740 -26.84 36.20 -15.85
CA LEU A 740 -25.87 36.84 -14.98
C LEU A 740 -26.59 37.70 -13.92
N ASN A 741 -26.32 37.43 -12.65
CA ASN A 741 -26.89 38.14 -11.51
C ASN A 741 -25.91 39.21 -10.99
N SER A 742 -24.67 38.81 -10.68
CA SER A 742 -23.66 39.69 -10.08
C SER A 742 -22.23 39.19 -10.35
N SER A 743 -21.23 39.97 -9.95
CA SER A 743 -19.80 39.63 -10.04
C SER A 743 -19.06 40.13 -8.81
N GLY A 744 -18.01 39.42 -8.40
CA GLY A 744 -17.16 39.77 -7.27
C GLY A 744 -15.71 39.33 -7.48
N GLY A 745 -14.90 39.43 -6.43
CA GLY A 745 -13.56 38.88 -6.41
C GLY A 745 -13.13 38.51 -5.01
N PHE A 746 -12.07 37.71 -4.90
CA PHE A 746 -11.47 37.27 -3.65
C PHE A 746 -10.12 37.93 -3.43
N PHE A 747 -9.85 38.32 -2.19
CA PHE A 747 -8.55 38.80 -1.72
C PHE A 747 -7.85 37.70 -0.90
N LEU A 748 -7.21 36.75 -1.59
CA LEU A 748 -6.56 35.58 -0.97
C LEU A 748 -5.02 35.66 -0.97
N GLU A 749 -4.42 36.59 -1.71
CA GLU A 749 -2.96 36.72 -1.76
C GLU A 749 -2.35 36.85 -0.35
N ASP A 750 -1.32 36.04 -0.08
CA ASP A 750 -0.61 35.94 1.20
C ASP A 750 -1.46 35.46 2.40
N VAL A 751 -2.65 34.88 2.16
CA VAL A 751 -3.51 34.34 3.23
C VAL A 751 -3.18 32.87 3.51
N LYS A 752 -3.04 32.48 4.79
CA LYS A 752 -2.79 31.08 5.18
C LYS A 752 -3.91 30.13 4.78
N VAL A 753 -3.55 28.93 4.33
CA VAL A 753 -4.50 27.83 4.10
C VAL A 753 -4.96 27.25 5.45
N GLY A 754 -6.28 27.24 5.66
CA GLY A 754 -6.93 26.76 6.87
C GLY A 754 -7.31 25.27 6.87
N GLY A 755 -7.78 24.78 8.01
CA GLY A 755 -8.38 23.45 8.16
C GLY A 755 -7.48 22.33 8.64
N ALA A 756 -6.16 22.57 8.77
CA ALA A 756 -5.25 21.66 9.44
C ALA A 756 -4.09 22.41 10.14
N PRO A 757 -3.46 21.82 11.16
CA PRO A 757 -2.24 22.36 11.77
C PRO A 757 -1.08 22.33 10.78
N GLN A 758 -0.40 23.47 10.58
CA GLN A 758 0.80 23.51 9.74
C GLN A 758 2.02 22.94 10.47
N THR A 759 2.01 22.94 11.81
CA THR A 759 3.08 22.35 12.62
C THR A 759 2.55 21.17 13.45
N GLN A 760 3.22 20.02 13.34
CA GLN A 760 2.84 18.80 14.05
C GLN A 760 4.07 18.07 14.58
N TYR A 761 3.96 17.50 15.79
CA TYR A 761 4.96 16.63 16.37
C TYR A 761 4.29 15.40 16.99
N ASN A 762 4.87 14.23 16.78
CA ASN A 762 4.46 13.00 17.42
C ASN A 762 5.68 12.33 18.06
N ILE A 763 5.49 11.79 19.26
CA ILE A 763 6.46 10.88 19.88
C ILE A 763 5.71 9.74 20.55
N GLY A 764 6.13 8.51 20.26
CA GLY A 764 5.54 7.29 20.77
C GLY A 764 6.59 6.42 21.45
N GLY A 765 6.17 5.67 22.46
CA GLY A 765 6.96 4.63 23.10
C GLY A 765 6.14 3.35 23.21
N ASN A 766 6.71 2.23 22.78
CA ASN A 766 6.12 0.90 22.89
C ASN A 766 7.06 0.01 23.71
N TYR A 767 6.56 -0.57 24.80
CA TYR A 767 7.32 -1.44 25.69
C TYR A 767 6.66 -2.82 25.81
N ARG A 768 7.38 -3.91 25.53
CA ARG A 768 6.85 -5.28 25.69
C ARG A 768 7.61 -6.08 26.75
N THR A 769 6.91 -6.62 27.73
CA THR A 769 7.52 -7.47 28.77
C THR A 769 7.70 -8.91 28.28
N PRO A 770 8.68 -9.66 28.81
CA PRO A 770 8.86 -11.08 28.47
C PRO A 770 7.67 -11.98 28.85
N PHE A 771 6.80 -11.52 29.76
CA PHE A 771 5.60 -12.24 30.20
C PHE A 771 4.34 -11.79 29.46
N GLY A 772 4.47 -11.10 28.32
CA GLY A 772 3.37 -10.84 27.40
C GLY A 772 2.59 -9.54 27.63
N VAL A 773 3.03 -8.65 28.52
CA VAL A 773 2.41 -7.32 28.69
C VAL A 773 3.02 -6.33 27.70
N GLY A 774 2.19 -5.76 26.82
CA GLY A 774 2.54 -4.59 26.02
C GLY A 774 2.07 -3.31 26.70
N LEU A 775 2.89 -2.27 26.70
CA LEU A 775 2.54 -0.91 27.10
C LEU A 775 2.83 0.00 25.91
N TYR A 776 1.92 0.93 25.62
CA TYR A 776 2.25 2.03 24.72
C TYR A 776 1.79 3.36 25.29
N ALA A 777 2.51 4.41 24.92
CA ALA A 777 2.10 5.79 25.12
C ALA A 777 2.56 6.62 23.93
N GLY A 778 1.72 7.50 23.43
CA GLY A 778 2.03 8.44 22.37
C GLY A 778 1.56 9.84 22.75
N TYR A 779 2.34 10.85 22.39
CA TYR A 779 1.99 12.25 22.51
C TYR A 779 2.06 12.91 21.13
N GLN A 780 0.96 13.55 20.74
CA GLN A 780 0.85 14.37 19.54
C GLN A 780 0.69 15.83 19.96
N HIS A 781 1.40 16.75 19.32
CA HIS A 781 1.21 18.19 19.46
C HIS A 781 0.90 18.81 18.11
N ASN A 782 -0.10 19.69 18.07
CA ASN A 782 -0.56 20.39 16.89
C ASN A 782 -0.51 21.90 17.16
N ALA A 783 0.11 22.65 16.26
CA ALA A 783 0.29 24.10 16.34
C ALA A 783 0.15 24.75 14.96
N GLU A 784 0.02 26.08 14.94
CA GLU A 784 -0.23 26.83 13.69
C GLU A 784 -1.47 26.31 12.95
N HIS A 785 -2.55 26.06 13.70
CA HIS A 785 -3.81 25.60 13.13
C HIS A 785 -4.68 26.79 12.79
N TYR A 786 -4.98 27.00 11.52
CA TYR A 786 -5.86 28.09 11.08
C TYR A 786 -7.28 27.57 10.83
N ALA A 787 -8.30 28.36 11.18
CA ALA A 787 -9.70 28.04 10.90
C ALA A 787 -9.94 27.90 9.39
N LEU A 788 -10.93 27.09 9.01
CA LEU A 788 -11.42 27.10 7.63
C LEU A 788 -12.15 28.40 7.36
N PHE A 789 -12.16 28.84 6.12
CA PHE A 789 -12.94 29.99 5.69
C PHE A 789 -13.41 29.75 4.27
N ASP A 790 -14.53 30.36 3.91
CA ASP A 790 -15.00 30.34 2.54
C ASP A 790 -14.33 31.49 1.78
N PRO A 791 -13.65 31.24 0.65
CA PRO A 791 -12.97 32.30 -0.10
C PRO A 791 -13.88 33.46 -0.50
N GLU A 792 -15.18 33.20 -0.66
CA GLU A 792 -16.22 34.21 -0.92
C GLU A 792 -16.40 35.23 0.21
N ASP A 793 -15.99 34.92 1.43
CA ASP A 793 -15.98 35.88 2.54
C ASP A 793 -14.83 36.91 2.44
N ARG A 794 -13.89 36.71 1.51
CA ARG A 794 -12.75 37.61 1.27
C ARG A 794 -13.03 38.56 0.11
N ASP A 795 -14.21 39.17 0.10
CA ASP A 795 -14.71 39.99 -1.01
C ASP A 795 -14.41 41.50 -0.90
N ASP A 796 -13.81 41.94 0.21
CA ASP A 796 -13.46 43.34 0.47
C ASP A 796 -11.95 43.55 0.57
N ALA A 797 -11.46 44.70 0.09
CA ALA A 797 -10.04 45.05 0.08
C ALA A 797 -9.42 45.15 1.50
N SER A 798 -10.22 45.30 2.55
CA SER A 798 -9.75 45.24 3.94
C SER A 798 -9.39 43.83 4.41
N SER A 799 -9.79 42.79 3.67
CA SER A 799 -9.47 41.39 3.95
C SER A 799 -8.15 40.91 3.34
N ALA A 800 -7.51 41.74 2.50
CA ALA A 800 -6.27 41.40 1.83
C ALA A 800 -5.12 41.11 2.82
N GLY A 801 -4.48 39.95 2.66
CA GLY A 801 -3.38 39.47 3.53
C GLY A 801 -3.78 39.23 4.99
N VAL A 802 -5.07 39.15 5.30
CA VAL A 802 -5.56 38.86 6.64
C VAL A 802 -5.65 37.34 6.81
N ASP A 803 -4.84 36.76 7.67
CA ASP A 803 -4.94 35.33 7.95
C ASP A 803 -6.28 34.96 8.59
N PRO A 804 -6.79 33.74 8.35
CA PRO A 804 -7.94 33.24 9.08
C PRO A 804 -7.64 33.20 10.58
N ASN A 805 -8.68 33.21 11.42
CA ASN A 805 -8.47 33.06 12.86
C ASN A 805 -7.58 31.85 13.19
N LYS A 806 -6.43 32.11 13.81
CA LYS A 806 -5.54 31.05 14.31
C LYS A 806 -6.20 30.38 15.51
N LEU A 807 -6.46 29.10 15.34
CA LEU A 807 -6.90 28.21 16.39
C LEU A 807 -5.73 27.88 17.33
N PRO A 808 -6.03 27.72 18.62
CA PRO A 808 -5.04 27.46 19.62
C PRO A 808 -4.39 26.08 19.53
N ASP A 809 -3.12 26.04 19.89
CA ASP A 809 -2.31 24.83 19.92
C ASP A 809 -2.84 23.85 20.98
N PHE A 810 -2.72 22.56 20.69
CA PHE A 810 -3.15 21.51 21.60
C PHE A 810 -2.25 20.28 21.51
N GLY A 811 -2.28 19.44 22.54
CA GLY A 811 -1.56 18.17 22.53
C GLY A 811 -2.40 17.04 23.12
N LEU A 812 -2.35 15.88 22.48
CA LEU A 812 -3.12 14.71 22.84
C LEU A 812 -2.18 13.58 23.25
N THR A 813 -2.49 12.96 24.40
CA THR A 813 -1.77 11.77 24.86
C THR A 813 -2.67 10.56 24.73
N ASN A 814 -2.24 9.53 24.01
CA ASN A 814 -2.92 8.24 23.93
C ASN A 814 -2.05 7.18 24.61
N ALA A 815 -2.65 6.24 25.33
CA ALA A 815 -1.91 5.17 25.97
C ALA A 815 -2.75 3.91 26.08
N GLY A 816 -2.08 2.77 26.16
CA GLY A 816 -2.77 1.52 26.38
C GLY A 816 -1.86 0.40 26.86
N VAL A 817 -2.53 -0.67 27.23
CA VAL A 817 -1.94 -1.89 27.78
C VAL A 817 -2.53 -3.06 27.02
N SER A 818 -1.67 -3.96 26.55
CA SER A 818 -2.08 -5.26 26.02
C SER A 818 -1.51 -6.39 26.85
N TYR A 819 -2.19 -7.53 26.86
CA TYR A 819 -1.70 -8.76 27.48
C TYR A 819 -1.97 -9.95 26.58
N ASN A 820 -0.90 -10.58 26.10
CA ASN A 820 -0.96 -11.78 25.27
C ASN A 820 -0.81 -13.02 26.14
N LEU A 821 -1.88 -13.80 26.26
CA LEU A 821 -1.91 -15.08 26.95
C LEU A 821 -1.92 -16.23 25.95
N LYS A 822 -0.83 -16.99 25.91
CA LYS A 822 -0.78 -18.24 25.15
C LYS A 822 -1.63 -19.32 25.84
N LEU A 823 -2.72 -19.75 25.21
CA LEU A 823 -3.63 -20.77 25.75
C LEU A 823 -3.16 -22.18 25.37
N THR A 824 -2.75 -22.36 24.12
CA THR A 824 -2.18 -23.60 23.57
C THR A 824 -1.08 -23.25 22.58
N GLU A 825 -0.46 -24.23 21.92
CA GLU A 825 0.51 -23.96 20.84
C GLU A 825 -0.11 -23.20 19.66
N ASN A 826 -1.42 -23.34 19.45
CA ASN A 826 -2.15 -22.85 18.29
C ASN A 826 -3.25 -21.84 18.63
N GLN A 827 -3.30 -21.38 19.89
CA GLN A 827 -4.33 -20.46 20.37
C GLN A 827 -3.73 -19.42 21.30
N ASP A 828 -3.97 -18.16 20.97
CA ASP A 828 -3.55 -17.01 21.75
C ASP A 828 -4.77 -16.16 22.11
N LEU A 829 -4.82 -15.68 23.35
CA LEU A 829 -5.84 -14.76 23.82
C LEU A 829 -5.18 -13.43 24.16
N ARG A 830 -5.46 -12.40 23.36
CA ARG A 830 -5.02 -11.04 23.60
C ARG A 830 -6.11 -10.25 24.32
N PHE A 831 -5.71 -9.53 25.36
CA PHE A 831 -6.52 -8.49 25.97
C PHE A 831 -5.91 -7.14 25.63
N ASP A 832 -6.74 -6.18 25.27
CA ASP A 832 -6.33 -4.80 24.96
C ASP A 832 -7.12 -3.83 25.84
N PHE A 833 -6.46 -2.81 26.36
CA PHE A 833 -7.10 -1.66 27.03
C PHE A 833 -6.44 -0.38 26.55
N ASN A 834 -7.21 0.50 25.93
CA ASN A 834 -6.73 1.71 25.29
C ASN A 834 -7.47 2.92 25.86
N VAL A 835 -6.75 4.02 26.05
CA VAL A 835 -7.29 5.32 26.46
C VAL A 835 -6.77 6.38 25.50
N ASN A 836 -7.69 7.02 24.78
CA ASN A 836 -7.37 8.14 23.90
C ASN A 836 -7.67 9.45 24.62
N ASN A 837 -6.86 10.47 24.36
CA ASN A 837 -6.90 11.72 25.10
C ASN A 837 -6.83 11.47 26.62
N LEU A 838 -5.82 10.70 27.05
CA LEU A 838 -5.56 10.29 28.42
C LEU A 838 -5.51 11.46 29.40
N MET A 839 -5.05 12.63 28.95
CA MET A 839 -4.98 13.84 29.79
C MET A 839 -6.31 14.62 29.81
N ASP A 840 -7.31 14.17 29.05
CA ASP A 840 -8.63 14.81 28.90
C ASP A 840 -8.52 16.29 28.49
N VAL A 841 -7.66 16.56 27.52
CA VAL A 841 -7.43 17.89 26.97
C VAL A 841 -8.67 18.33 26.20
N LEU A 842 -9.17 19.53 26.51
CA LEU A 842 -10.18 20.22 25.72
C LEU A 842 -9.49 20.99 24.58
N TYR A 843 -9.89 20.73 23.34
CA TYR A 843 -9.27 21.35 22.16
C TYR A 843 -10.30 21.59 21.05
N VAL A 844 -10.12 22.68 20.31
CA VAL A 844 -10.90 22.94 19.09
C VAL A 844 -10.32 22.06 17.99
N ASN A 845 -11.12 21.10 17.53
CA ASN A 845 -10.72 20.20 16.45
C ASN A 845 -10.90 20.86 15.09
N ARG A 846 -11.96 21.66 14.94
CA ARG A 846 -12.27 22.36 13.69
C ARG A 846 -13.17 23.55 13.96
N ALA A 847 -12.93 24.65 13.24
CA ALA A 847 -13.81 25.79 13.23
C ALA A 847 -13.81 26.47 11.87
N PHE A 848 -14.89 27.18 11.59
CA PHE A 848 -15.07 28.08 10.46
C PHE A 848 -14.89 29.51 10.97
N GLU A 849 -14.09 30.26 10.24
CA GLU A 849 -13.88 31.68 10.40
C GLU A 849 -15.22 32.41 10.29
N ASN A 850 -15.29 33.54 11.00
CA ASN A 850 -16.19 34.62 10.69
C ASN A 850 -15.30 35.86 10.71
N LEU A 851 -15.00 36.44 9.55
CA LEU A 851 -13.92 37.41 9.39
C LEU A 851 -14.04 38.56 10.40
N GLY A 852 -12.99 38.77 11.20
CA GLY A 852 -12.95 39.82 12.23
C GLY A 852 -13.71 39.48 13.52
N ALA A 853 -14.29 38.28 13.65
CA ALA A 853 -14.92 37.81 14.87
C ALA A 853 -13.87 37.32 15.89
N PRO A 854 -14.15 37.50 17.21
CA PRO A 854 -13.35 36.89 18.26
C PRO A 854 -13.47 35.36 18.21
N LEU A 855 -12.48 34.64 18.72
CA LEU A 855 -12.43 33.17 18.69
C LEU A 855 -13.70 32.50 19.22
N GLN A 856 -14.30 33.06 20.27
CA GLN A 856 -15.53 32.54 20.87
C GLN A 856 -16.76 32.59 19.96
N ASP A 857 -16.78 33.48 18.95
CA ASP A 857 -17.94 33.64 18.07
C ASP A 857 -17.80 32.83 16.77
N LEU A 858 -16.68 32.13 16.59
CA LEU A 858 -16.47 31.18 15.51
C LEU A 858 -17.43 30.00 15.64
N ARG A 859 -17.84 29.43 14.51
CA ARG A 859 -18.62 28.18 14.51
C ARG A 859 -17.66 27.00 14.41
N GLY A 860 -17.63 26.13 15.41
CA GLY A 860 -16.72 24.99 15.42
C GLY A 860 -17.15 23.89 16.36
N ASN A 861 -16.33 22.85 16.42
CA ASN A 861 -16.49 21.73 17.34
C ASN A 861 -15.19 21.49 18.10
N PHE A 862 -15.37 21.13 19.37
CA PHE A 862 -14.30 20.55 20.15
C PHE A 862 -14.09 19.11 19.73
N GLY A 863 -12.84 18.65 19.81
CA GLY A 863 -12.56 17.24 19.65
C GLY A 863 -13.06 16.42 20.83
N LEU A 864 -13.07 15.10 20.66
CA LEU A 864 -13.53 14.20 21.70
C LEU A 864 -12.61 14.34 22.94
N GLY A 865 -13.22 14.40 24.12
CA GLY A 865 -12.48 14.27 25.39
C GLY A 865 -11.94 12.85 25.57
N ARG A 866 -11.65 12.47 26.81
CA ARG A 866 -11.11 11.14 27.09
C ARG A 866 -12.09 10.03 26.67
N THR A 867 -11.60 9.11 25.84
CA THR A 867 -12.32 7.90 25.44
C THR A 867 -11.52 6.66 25.82
N TRP A 868 -12.18 5.52 26.01
CA TRP A 868 -11.52 4.27 26.34
C TRP A 868 -12.19 3.09 25.67
N ASN A 869 -11.41 2.04 25.42
CA ASN A 869 -11.92 0.74 25.00
C ASN A 869 -11.14 -0.39 25.67
N ALA A 870 -11.82 -1.53 25.81
CA ALA A 870 -11.27 -2.78 26.28
C ALA A 870 -11.74 -3.91 25.36
N GLY A 871 -10.82 -4.78 24.95
CA GLY A 871 -11.09 -5.87 24.03
C GLY A 871 -10.49 -7.18 24.47
N ALA A 872 -11.11 -8.28 24.05
CA ALA A 872 -10.53 -9.61 24.09
C ALA A 872 -10.58 -10.20 22.68
N ARG A 873 -9.46 -10.77 22.22
CA ARG A 873 -9.30 -11.36 20.90
C ARG A 873 -8.69 -12.75 21.04
N LEU A 874 -9.45 -13.76 20.64
CA LEU A 874 -8.98 -15.14 20.53
C LEU A 874 -8.49 -15.36 19.11
N GLU A 875 -7.20 -15.59 18.95
CA GLU A 875 -6.59 -16.04 17.70
C GLU A 875 -6.42 -17.56 17.76
N PHE A 876 -6.71 -18.22 16.64
CA PHE A 876 -6.57 -19.66 16.53
C PHE A 876 -6.01 -20.02 15.16
N ARG A 877 -5.09 -20.97 15.15
CA ARG A 877 -4.41 -21.44 13.96
C ARG A 877 -4.60 -22.95 13.86
N ASP A 878 -4.77 -23.47 12.65
CA ASP A 878 -4.65 -24.90 12.42
C ASP A 878 -3.17 -25.16 12.21
N GLY A 879 -2.50 -25.81 13.15
CA GLY A 879 -1.04 -26.06 13.14
C GLY A 879 -0.54 -26.92 11.97
N ALA A 880 -1.31 -27.02 10.88
CA ALA A 880 -1.02 -27.72 9.63
C ALA A 880 -0.24 -26.83 8.66
N LYS A 881 0.92 -26.34 9.11
CA LYS A 881 2.17 -26.11 8.34
C LYS A 881 3.18 -25.48 9.30
N LYS A 882 3.65 -26.24 10.29
CA LYS A 882 5.07 -26.12 10.61
C LYS A 882 5.79 -26.52 9.32
N VAL A 883 6.32 -25.54 8.58
CA VAL A 883 7.46 -25.81 7.71
C VAL A 883 8.43 -26.62 8.59
N GLU A 884 8.81 -27.81 8.12
CA GLU A 884 9.73 -28.66 8.88
C GLU A 884 10.86 -27.78 9.41
N GLU A 885 11.13 -27.88 10.72
CA GLU A 885 12.31 -27.27 11.34
C GLU A 885 13.52 -27.82 10.58
N ILE A 886 13.99 -27.11 9.55
CA ILE A 886 15.25 -27.41 8.90
C ILE A 886 16.29 -26.85 9.86
N PRO A 887 17.09 -27.70 10.54
CA PRO A 887 18.21 -27.20 11.30
C PRO A 887 19.10 -26.43 10.32
N VAL A 888 19.37 -25.16 10.61
CA VAL A 888 20.37 -24.38 9.89
C VAL A 888 21.66 -25.20 9.96
N PRO A 889 22.22 -25.68 8.84
CA PRO A 889 23.55 -26.25 8.85
C PRO A 889 24.47 -25.11 9.25
N VAL A 890 25.07 -25.19 10.44
CA VAL A 890 26.19 -24.32 10.79
C VAL A 890 27.25 -24.56 9.71
N ALA A 891 27.43 -23.59 8.82
CA ALA A 891 28.47 -23.65 7.83
C ALA A 891 29.81 -23.70 8.57
N GLU A 892 30.62 -24.73 8.32
CA GLU A 892 32.03 -24.66 8.68
C GLU A 892 32.62 -23.45 7.95
N PRO A 893 33.44 -22.62 8.63
CA PRO A 893 33.98 -21.40 8.02
C PRO A 893 34.70 -21.77 6.74
N GLU A 894 34.30 -21.15 5.62
CA GLU A 894 35.04 -21.28 4.37
C GLU A 894 36.48 -20.82 4.61
N PRO A 895 37.48 -21.55 4.09
CA PRO A 895 38.87 -21.16 4.24
C PRO A 895 39.06 -19.78 3.59
N VAL A 896 39.55 -18.82 4.37
CA VAL A 896 39.96 -17.50 3.88
C VAL A 896 40.95 -17.73 2.74
N VAL A 897 40.54 -17.37 1.53
CA VAL A 897 41.40 -17.44 0.36
C VAL A 897 42.29 -16.19 0.40
N LEU A 898 43.56 -16.40 0.73
CA LEU A 898 44.57 -15.35 0.83
C LEU A 898 45.05 -14.97 -0.58
N ASP A 899 45.04 -13.68 -0.88
CA ASP A 899 45.74 -13.03 -2.00
C ASP A 899 46.55 -11.90 -1.34
N ARG A 900 47.84 -12.16 -1.07
CA ARG A 900 48.68 -11.34 -0.20
C ARG A 900 49.15 -10.05 -0.84
N ASP A 901 49.26 -10.00 -2.16
CA ASP A 901 49.81 -8.86 -2.88
C ASP A 901 48.77 -8.13 -3.74
N GLY A 902 47.58 -8.71 -3.91
CA GLY A 902 46.38 -8.05 -4.40
C GLY A 902 46.34 -7.90 -5.92
N ASP A 903 47.00 -8.80 -6.66
CA ASP A 903 47.01 -8.79 -8.13
C ASP A 903 45.85 -9.56 -8.77
N GLY A 904 45.04 -10.23 -7.95
CA GLY A 904 43.87 -11.00 -8.36
C GLY A 904 44.13 -12.49 -8.56
N VAL A 905 45.35 -12.98 -8.28
CA VAL A 905 45.69 -14.40 -8.20
C VAL A 905 45.84 -14.80 -6.72
N ILE A 906 45.17 -15.87 -6.31
CA ILE A 906 45.22 -16.32 -4.90
C ILE A 906 46.58 -16.95 -4.60
N ASP A 907 47.10 -16.80 -3.38
CA ASP A 907 48.43 -17.29 -2.97
C ASP A 907 48.72 -18.75 -3.33
N ALA A 908 47.69 -19.59 -3.38
CA ALA A 908 47.81 -21.01 -3.70
C ALA A 908 48.01 -21.28 -5.20
N ALA A 909 47.71 -20.30 -6.05
CA ALA A 909 47.83 -20.31 -7.50
C ALA A 909 48.80 -19.23 -8.03
N ASP A 910 49.41 -18.47 -7.13
CA ASP A 910 50.37 -17.40 -7.39
C ASP A 910 51.80 -17.93 -7.22
N ASP A 911 52.61 -17.84 -8.27
CA ASP A 911 54.01 -18.24 -8.25
C ASP A 911 54.91 -17.21 -7.51
N CYS A 912 54.42 -15.99 -7.30
CA CYS A 912 55.05 -14.89 -6.58
C CYS A 912 54.14 -14.24 -5.51
N PRO A 913 53.69 -14.97 -4.46
CA PRO A 913 52.62 -14.56 -3.52
C PRO A 913 52.82 -13.30 -2.68
N ASP A 914 53.91 -12.56 -2.86
CA ASP A 914 54.25 -11.36 -2.11
C ASP A 914 54.67 -10.21 -3.06
N THR A 915 54.49 -10.35 -4.39
CA THR A 915 54.93 -9.38 -5.40
C THR A 915 53.99 -9.38 -6.62
N PRO A 916 53.16 -8.33 -6.78
CA PRO A 916 52.08 -8.32 -7.78
C PRO A 916 52.58 -8.54 -9.21
N GLY A 917 51.89 -9.39 -9.96
CA GLY A 917 52.29 -9.83 -11.29
C GLY A 917 51.17 -9.98 -12.30
N THR A 918 51.54 -10.25 -13.55
CA THR A 918 50.60 -10.38 -14.68
C THR A 918 50.54 -11.79 -15.25
N VAL A 919 51.56 -12.62 -15.01
CA VAL A 919 51.65 -14.00 -15.51
C VAL A 919 51.80 -14.93 -14.31
N SER A 920 50.74 -15.69 -14.00
CA SER A 920 50.67 -16.56 -12.81
C SER A 920 51.00 -15.86 -11.48
N GLY A 921 50.64 -14.57 -11.37
CA GLY A 921 50.90 -13.73 -10.19
C GLY A 921 52.33 -13.20 -10.07
N CYS A 922 53.21 -13.48 -11.04
CA CYS A 922 54.58 -12.93 -11.09
C CYS A 922 54.74 -11.77 -12.09
N PRO A 923 55.66 -10.82 -11.84
CA PRO A 923 56.02 -9.76 -12.78
C PRO A 923 56.56 -10.32 -14.11
N ASP A 924 56.13 -9.73 -15.22
CA ASP A 924 56.65 -9.92 -16.59
C ASP A 924 56.89 -8.53 -17.17
N GLY A 925 58.15 -8.08 -17.09
CA GLY A 925 58.56 -6.69 -17.32
C GLY A 925 58.48 -6.25 -18.78
N ASP A 926 58.48 -7.19 -19.73
CA ASP A 926 58.43 -6.89 -21.16
C ASP A 926 57.24 -7.53 -21.92
N GLY A 927 56.49 -8.40 -21.25
CA GLY A 927 55.20 -8.92 -21.71
C GLY A 927 55.32 -10.07 -22.71
N ASP A 928 56.44 -10.79 -22.75
CA ASP A 928 56.67 -11.91 -23.68
C ASP A 928 56.07 -13.25 -23.21
N GLY A 929 55.51 -13.29 -21.99
CA GLY A 929 54.88 -14.46 -21.39
C GLY A 929 55.82 -15.33 -20.56
N VAL A 930 57.07 -14.92 -20.32
CA VAL A 930 58.01 -15.52 -19.38
C VAL A 930 58.14 -14.61 -18.14
N ILE A 931 57.98 -15.15 -16.94
CA ILE A 931 58.12 -14.34 -15.71
C ILE A 931 59.56 -13.82 -15.57
N ASP A 932 59.75 -12.61 -15.03
CA ASP A 932 61.06 -11.94 -14.89
C ASP A 932 62.11 -12.82 -14.19
N ALA A 933 61.68 -13.69 -13.28
CA ALA A 933 62.55 -14.62 -12.56
C ALA A 933 63.15 -15.73 -13.45
N ASN A 934 62.48 -16.03 -14.57
CA ASN A 934 62.83 -17.06 -15.54
C ASN A 934 63.26 -16.49 -16.91
N ASP A 935 63.30 -15.16 -17.04
CA ASP A 935 63.74 -14.44 -18.24
C ASP A 935 65.21 -13.99 -18.08
N GLU A 936 66.06 -14.39 -19.03
CA GLU A 936 67.46 -13.94 -19.09
C GLU A 936 67.60 -12.51 -19.64
N CYS A 937 66.55 -11.98 -20.27
CA CYS A 937 66.43 -10.63 -20.81
C CYS A 937 65.13 -9.90 -20.36
N PRO A 938 64.89 -9.66 -19.04
CA PRO A 938 63.59 -9.21 -18.45
C PRO A 938 62.99 -7.87 -18.90
N ASN A 939 63.60 -7.21 -19.88
CA ASN A 939 63.17 -5.90 -20.38
C ASN A 939 63.21 -5.87 -21.93
N THR A 940 63.33 -7.01 -22.61
CA THR A 940 63.45 -7.10 -24.06
C THR A 940 62.79 -8.38 -24.58
N PRO A 941 61.59 -8.29 -25.19
CA PRO A 941 60.75 -9.46 -25.46
C PRO A 941 61.45 -10.51 -26.30
N GLY A 942 61.43 -11.76 -25.85
CA GLY A 942 61.98 -12.91 -26.55
C GLY A 942 60.97 -14.05 -26.69
N LEU A 943 61.49 -15.24 -26.92
CA LEU A 943 60.67 -16.46 -26.92
C LEU A 943 61.05 -17.27 -25.68
N ALA A 944 60.06 -17.91 -25.04
CA ALA A 944 60.32 -18.83 -23.94
C ALA A 944 61.33 -19.94 -24.26
N SER A 945 61.44 -20.34 -25.54
CA SER A 945 62.44 -21.32 -25.99
C SER A 945 63.89 -20.80 -25.95
N ASN A 946 64.08 -19.49 -25.81
CA ASN A 946 65.38 -18.82 -25.68
C ASN A 946 65.47 -18.06 -24.35
N SER A 947 64.80 -18.55 -23.30
CA SER A 947 64.79 -17.95 -21.96
C SER A 947 64.44 -16.46 -21.98
N GLY A 948 63.47 -16.04 -22.80
CA GLY A 948 63.00 -14.65 -22.90
C GLY A 948 63.94 -13.69 -23.64
N CYS A 949 65.04 -14.17 -24.24
CA CYS A 949 65.92 -13.32 -25.05
C CYS A 949 65.62 -13.37 -26.57
N PRO A 950 65.80 -12.25 -27.32
CA PRO A 950 65.71 -12.23 -28.78
C PRO A 950 66.83 -13.03 -29.47
N ALA A 951 66.53 -13.71 -30.59
CA ALA A 951 67.54 -14.42 -31.38
C ALA A 951 68.29 -13.48 -32.36
N GLU A 952 69.63 -13.57 -32.43
CA GLU A 952 70.46 -12.76 -33.34
C GLU A 952 70.40 -13.24 -34.82
N PRO A 953 70.61 -12.37 -35.84
CA PRO A 953 70.35 -12.68 -37.25
C PRO A 953 71.60 -12.71 -38.15
N GLU A 954 71.71 -13.65 -39.10
CA GLU A 954 72.45 -13.54 -40.39
C GLU A 954 71.81 -14.52 -41.42
N VAL A 955 71.26 -14.16 -42.60
CA VAL A 955 71.73 -13.53 -43.87
C VAL A 955 72.25 -14.53 -44.94
N GLU A 956 71.50 -14.54 -46.06
CA GLU A 956 71.83 -14.79 -47.49
C GLU A 956 71.77 -16.16 -48.21
N GLU A 957 71.40 -16.01 -49.49
CA GLU A 957 70.86 -16.90 -50.52
C GLU A 957 71.88 -17.89 -51.13
N THR A 958 71.40 -19.05 -51.62
CA THR A 958 71.41 -19.43 -53.06
C THR A 958 70.94 -20.87 -53.28
N VAL A 959 70.06 -21.02 -54.28
CA VAL A 959 69.54 -22.27 -54.84
C VAL A 959 70.59 -22.90 -55.76
N VAL A 960 70.69 -24.25 -55.84
CA VAL A 960 70.73 -25.05 -57.10
C VAL A 960 71.14 -26.53 -56.87
N GLU A 961 70.22 -27.39 -57.31
CA GLU A 961 70.33 -28.72 -57.94
C GLU A 961 70.80 -29.98 -57.16
N VAL A 962 69.83 -30.88 -57.03
CA VAL A 962 69.90 -32.29 -56.60
C VAL A 962 70.38 -33.18 -57.76
N PRO A 963 71.34 -34.10 -57.53
CA PRO A 963 71.48 -35.32 -58.32
C PRO A 963 70.86 -36.53 -57.60
N ALA A 964 70.16 -37.34 -58.38
CA ALA A 964 69.44 -38.54 -57.99
C ALA A 964 70.36 -39.67 -57.52
N ASP A 965 70.18 -40.10 -56.26
CA ASP A 965 70.25 -41.50 -55.77
C ASP A 965 70.22 -41.49 -54.24
N ILE A 966 69.16 -40.93 -53.65
CA ILE A 966 68.93 -40.99 -52.21
C ILE A 966 67.73 -41.92 -51.98
N PRO A 967 67.87 -43.01 -51.22
CA PRO A 967 66.76 -43.90 -50.92
C PRO A 967 65.69 -43.17 -50.07
N ASP A 968 64.47 -43.67 -50.16
CA ASP A 968 63.38 -43.44 -49.20
C ASP A 968 63.14 -44.83 -48.60
N ALA A 969 63.79 -45.10 -47.46
CA ALA A 969 63.96 -46.45 -46.95
C ALA A 969 62.72 -47.00 -46.22
N ASP A 970 61.77 -46.15 -45.81
CA ASP A 970 60.49 -46.57 -45.22
C ASP A 970 59.25 -46.27 -46.08
N GLY A 971 59.40 -45.53 -47.17
CA GLY A 971 58.41 -45.35 -48.22
C GLY A 971 57.31 -44.35 -47.89
N ASP A 972 57.56 -43.39 -47.00
CA ASP A 972 56.57 -42.40 -46.56
C ASP A 972 56.43 -41.18 -47.48
N GLY A 973 57.32 -41.05 -48.47
CA GLY A 973 57.31 -39.99 -49.47
C GLY A 973 58.30 -38.84 -49.20
N LEU A 974 59.09 -38.89 -48.13
CA LEU A 974 60.28 -38.07 -47.91
C LEU A 974 61.56 -38.89 -48.20
N LEU A 975 62.60 -38.25 -48.72
CA LEU A 975 63.89 -38.93 -48.98
C LEU A 975 64.71 -39.01 -47.68
N ASP A 976 65.52 -40.06 -47.50
CA ASP A 976 66.28 -40.33 -46.26
C ASP A 976 67.15 -39.15 -45.77
N ASN A 977 67.56 -38.25 -46.67
CA ASN A 977 68.38 -37.09 -46.34
C ASN A 977 67.58 -35.87 -45.83
N VAL A 978 66.25 -35.93 -45.93
CA VAL A 978 65.31 -34.89 -45.46
C VAL A 978 64.20 -35.48 -44.57
N ASP A 979 64.32 -36.76 -44.22
CA ASP A 979 63.52 -37.46 -43.22
C ASP A 979 64.33 -37.56 -41.90
N ASN A 980 63.74 -37.11 -40.79
CA ASN A 980 64.36 -37.16 -39.47
C ASN A 980 64.31 -38.57 -38.84
N CYS A 981 63.50 -39.47 -39.36
CA CYS A 981 63.40 -40.87 -38.96
C CYS A 981 63.44 -41.80 -40.19
N PRO A 982 64.60 -41.92 -40.89
CA PRO A 982 64.71 -42.52 -42.23
C PRO A 982 64.35 -44.01 -42.38
N ASN A 983 63.81 -44.67 -41.35
CA ASN A 983 63.44 -46.07 -41.39
C ASN A 983 62.10 -46.34 -40.67
N GLU A 984 61.35 -45.30 -40.28
CA GLU A 984 60.05 -45.39 -39.60
C GLU A 984 59.04 -44.38 -40.17
N ALA A 985 58.21 -44.84 -41.12
CA ALA A 985 57.29 -43.99 -41.88
C ALA A 985 56.43 -43.02 -41.02
N GLY A 986 56.51 -41.73 -41.34
CA GLY A 986 55.77 -40.65 -40.68
C GLY A 986 55.14 -39.66 -41.67
N PRO A 987 54.25 -38.76 -41.23
CA PRO A 987 53.71 -37.74 -42.13
C PRO A 987 54.75 -36.65 -42.39
N ALA A 988 54.77 -36.07 -43.60
CA ALA A 988 55.69 -34.99 -43.95
C ALA A 988 55.56 -33.74 -43.06
N SER A 989 54.39 -33.53 -42.44
CA SER A 989 54.16 -32.49 -41.43
C SER A 989 54.98 -32.67 -40.15
N ASN A 990 55.53 -33.87 -39.91
CA ASN A 990 56.41 -34.19 -38.79
C ASN A 990 57.80 -34.65 -39.28
N ALA A 991 58.22 -34.16 -40.46
CA ALA A 991 59.55 -34.43 -41.05
C ALA A 991 59.91 -35.92 -41.09
N GLY A 992 58.95 -36.77 -41.48
CA GLY A 992 59.11 -38.22 -41.67
C GLY A 992 59.16 -39.05 -40.38
N CYS A 993 59.11 -38.41 -39.20
CA CYS A 993 59.01 -39.13 -37.93
C CYS A 993 57.57 -39.50 -37.52
N PRO A 994 57.35 -40.65 -36.86
CA PRO A 994 56.04 -41.00 -36.29
C PRO A 994 55.64 -40.03 -35.18
N VAL A 995 54.42 -39.47 -35.25
CA VAL A 995 53.90 -38.58 -34.20
C VAL A 995 53.60 -39.41 -32.94
N ARG A 996 54.32 -39.15 -31.85
CA ARG A 996 54.04 -39.74 -30.53
C ARG A 996 53.10 -38.84 -29.73
N THR A 997 51.85 -39.26 -29.59
CA THR A 997 50.86 -38.62 -28.72
C THR A 997 51.16 -38.92 -27.26
N VAL A 998 51.40 -37.87 -26.45
CA VAL A 998 51.42 -37.97 -24.98
C VAL A 998 49.98 -38.10 -24.50
N ALA A 999 49.71 -39.09 -23.63
CA ALA A 999 48.37 -39.40 -23.14
C ALA A 999 47.87 -38.33 -22.14
N PRO A 1000 46.57 -37.99 -22.14
CA PRO A 1000 45.98 -37.13 -21.12
C PRO A 1000 45.99 -37.82 -19.76
N ALA A 1001 46.28 -37.06 -18.70
CA ALA A 1001 46.21 -37.49 -17.31
C ALA A 1001 44.79 -37.97 -16.95
N ALA A 1002 44.71 -38.94 -16.02
CA ALA A 1002 43.44 -39.43 -15.49
C ALA A 1002 42.61 -38.30 -14.87
N PRO A 1003 41.26 -38.33 -14.96
CA PRO A 1003 40.41 -37.29 -14.37
C PRO A 1003 40.59 -37.22 -12.85
N SER A 1004 40.65 -36.01 -12.30
CA SER A 1004 40.63 -35.78 -10.86
C SER A 1004 39.28 -36.20 -10.25
N THR A 1005 39.25 -36.39 -8.93
CA THR A 1005 38.00 -36.68 -8.19
C THR A 1005 36.93 -35.61 -8.41
N THR A 1006 37.34 -34.34 -8.58
CA THR A 1006 36.48 -33.20 -8.87
C THR A 1006 35.68 -33.35 -10.17
N VAL A 1007 36.26 -33.93 -11.22
CA VAL A 1007 35.55 -34.17 -12.51
C VAL A 1007 34.48 -35.25 -12.36
N VAL A 1008 34.75 -36.28 -11.55
CA VAL A 1008 33.77 -37.35 -11.26
C VAL A 1008 32.61 -36.81 -10.43
N ASP A 1009 32.87 -35.87 -9.52
CA ASP A 1009 31.84 -35.21 -8.72
C ASP A 1009 30.93 -34.32 -9.59
N GLN A 1010 31.49 -33.61 -10.57
CA GLN A 1010 30.71 -32.87 -11.58
C GLN A 1010 29.80 -33.80 -12.39
N ILE A 1011 30.33 -34.93 -12.87
CA ILE A 1011 29.51 -35.94 -13.58
C ILE A 1011 28.39 -36.45 -12.68
N ASN A 1012 28.67 -36.70 -11.40
CA ASN A 1012 27.67 -37.17 -10.43
C ASN A 1012 26.61 -36.14 -10.08
N PHE A 1013 26.97 -34.86 -10.03
CA PHE A 1013 26.02 -33.77 -9.85
C PHE A 1013 24.98 -33.76 -10.98
N ILE A 1014 25.44 -33.90 -12.23
CA ILE A 1014 24.56 -33.98 -13.41
C ILE A 1014 23.75 -35.29 -13.40
N ALA A 1015 24.39 -36.42 -13.07
CA ALA A 1015 23.77 -37.75 -13.11
C ALA A 1015 22.58 -37.91 -12.14
N LYS A 1016 22.54 -37.16 -11.03
CA LYS A 1016 21.39 -37.13 -10.09
C LYS A 1016 20.09 -36.68 -10.74
N SER A 1017 20.16 -35.89 -11.81
CA SER A 1017 18.98 -35.37 -12.53
C SER A 1017 18.46 -36.31 -13.63
N ILE A 1018 19.06 -37.49 -13.80
CA ILE A 1018 18.61 -38.48 -14.79
C ILE A 1018 17.30 -39.13 -14.31
N LEU A 1019 16.23 -38.91 -15.07
CA LEU A 1019 14.89 -39.40 -14.79
C LEU A 1019 14.49 -40.51 -15.77
N PHE A 1020 13.82 -41.53 -15.23
CA PHE A 1020 13.21 -42.62 -15.98
C PHE A 1020 11.68 -42.54 -15.90
N ASN A 1021 10.99 -43.15 -16.86
CA ASN A 1021 9.56 -43.39 -16.71
C ASN A 1021 9.28 -44.27 -15.48
N THR A 1022 8.10 -44.10 -14.88
CA THR A 1022 7.68 -44.86 -13.71
C THR A 1022 7.78 -46.37 -13.98
N ASN A 1023 8.42 -47.09 -13.06
CA ASN A 1023 8.62 -48.54 -13.14
C ASN A 1023 9.32 -49.04 -14.42
N SER A 1024 10.20 -48.22 -15.01
CA SER A 1024 10.85 -48.49 -16.29
C SER A 1024 12.32 -48.05 -16.31
N ASP A 1025 13.09 -48.63 -17.25
CA ASP A 1025 14.43 -48.25 -17.67
C ASP A 1025 14.45 -47.29 -18.89
N VAL A 1026 13.28 -46.87 -19.36
CA VAL A 1026 13.15 -45.86 -20.43
C VAL A 1026 13.47 -44.48 -19.88
N ILE A 1027 14.56 -43.89 -20.39
CA ILE A 1027 15.03 -42.53 -20.06
C ILE A 1027 14.06 -41.48 -20.61
N ARG A 1028 13.62 -40.53 -19.77
CA ARG A 1028 12.74 -39.43 -20.19
C ARG A 1028 13.47 -38.47 -21.12
N THR A 1029 12.77 -37.89 -22.11
CA THR A 1029 13.36 -36.96 -23.09
C THR A 1029 14.08 -35.79 -22.43
N VAL A 1030 13.56 -35.29 -21.29
CA VAL A 1030 14.16 -34.17 -20.52
C VAL A 1030 15.56 -34.49 -19.97
N SER A 1031 15.91 -35.76 -19.77
CA SER A 1031 17.22 -36.16 -19.24
C SER A 1031 18.28 -36.38 -20.33
N ARG A 1032 17.92 -36.28 -21.61
CA ARG A 1032 18.84 -36.49 -22.74
C ARG A 1032 19.89 -35.39 -22.85
N THR A 1033 19.51 -34.14 -22.62
CA THR A 1033 20.46 -33.01 -22.61
C THR A 1033 21.52 -33.17 -21.51
N LYS A 1034 21.11 -33.64 -20.32
CA LYS A 1034 22.01 -33.93 -19.20
C LYS A 1034 22.95 -35.11 -19.47
N LEU A 1035 22.46 -36.14 -20.16
CA LEU A 1035 23.30 -37.23 -20.62
C LEU A 1035 24.27 -36.82 -21.73
N ASP A 1036 23.90 -35.84 -22.57
CA ASP A 1036 24.79 -35.26 -23.57
C ASP A 1036 25.92 -34.45 -22.91
N GLU A 1037 25.63 -33.70 -21.84
CA GLU A 1037 26.62 -33.01 -21.01
C GLU A 1037 27.62 -34.02 -20.39
N ILE A 1038 27.12 -35.11 -19.81
CA ILE A 1038 27.98 -36.19 -19.25
C ILE A 1038 28.85 -36.82 -20.34
N ALA A 1039 28.29 -37.08 -21.52
CA ALA A 1039 29.04 -37.64 -22.65
C ALA A 1039 30.16 -36.68 -23.11
N ALA A 1040 29.90 -35.38 -23.18
CA ALA A 1040 30.90 -34.38 -23.56
C ALA A 1040 32.08 -34.34 -22.57
N ILE A 1041 31.81 -34.48 -21.27
CA ILE A 1041 32.87 -34.56 -20.25
C ILE A 1041 33.66 -35.87 -20.41
N MET A 1042 32.98 -37.02 -20.56
CA MET A 1042 33.65 -38.32 -20.70
C MET A 1042 34.49 -38.44 -21.98
N GLN A 1043 34.12 -37.75 -23.07
CA GLN A 1043 34.89 -37.71 -24.32
C GLN A 1043 36.26 -37.07 -24.15
N GLN A 1044 36.44 -36.18 -23.16
CA GLN A 1044 37.74 -35.57 -22.85
C GLN A 1044 38.72 -36.57 -22.23
N TYR A 1045 38.22 -37.71 -21.74
CA TYR A 1045 39.00 -38.76 -21.09
C TYR A 1045 38.83 -40.13 -21.77
N PRO A 1046 39.22 -40.27 -23.06
CA PRO A 1046 38.90 -41.43 -23.88
C PRO A 1046 39.56 -42.75 -23.40
N ASN A 1047 40.56 -42.66 -22.52
CA ASN A 1047 41.30 -43.79 -21.95
C ASN A 1047 40.85 -44.18 -20.52
N THR A 1048 39.84 -43.50 -19.97
CA THR A 1048 39.36 -43.73 -18.60
C THR A 1048 38.18 -44.69 -18.58
N ARG A 1049 38.23 -45.69 -17.67
CA ARG A 1049 37.09 -46.57 -17.41
C ARG A 1049 36.13 -45.90 -16.43
N PHE A 1050 34.83 -45.89 -16.75
CA PHE A 1050 33.77 -45.45 -15.84
C PHE A 1050 32.79 -46.59 -15.55
N VAL A 1051 32.30 -46.62 -14.30
CA VAL A 1051 31.27 -47.54 -13.82
C VAL A 1051 30.01 -46.72 -13.58
N VAL A 1052 28.92 -47.05 -14.28
CA VAL A 1052 27.59 -46.45 -14.07
C VAL A 1052 26.80 -47.34 -13.12
N GLU A 1053 26.41 -46.80 -11.98
CA GLU A 1053 25.65 -47.47 -10.94
C GLU A 1053 24.19 -47.00 -10.95
N GLY A 1054 23.25 -47.94 -10.94
CA GLY A 1054 21.83 -47.67 -10.75
C GLY A 1054 21.40 -48.00 -9.33
N HIS A 1055 20.56 -47.16 -8.74
CA HIS A 1055 20.01 -47.33 -7.38
C HIS A 1055 18.49 -47.12 -7.39
N THR A 1056 17.77 -47.79 -6.50
CA THR A 1056 16.31 -47.65 -6.28
C THR A 1056 16.00 -47.36 -4.82
N ASP A 1057 14.76 -46.94 -4.53
CA ASP A 1057 14.24 -46.88 -3.17
C ASP A 1057 13.65 -48.24 -2.71
N SER A 1058 13.18 -48.31 -1.47
CA SER A 1058 12.64 -49.54 -0.86
C SER A 1058 11.16 -49.82 -1.10
N SER A 1059 10.53 -49.22 -2.12
CA SER A 1059 9.09 -49.37 -2.37
C SER A 1059 8.75 -50.61 -3.21
N GLY A 1060 9.76 -51.28 -3.76
CA GLY A 1060 9.62 -52.46 -4.62
C GLY A 1060 10.19 -53.73 -3.96
N ASP A 1061 9.92 -54.89 -4.55
CA ASP A 1061 10.57 -56.15 -4.13
C ASP A 1061 12.08 -56.10 -4.40
N ASP A 1062 12.90 -56.57 -3.45
CA ASP A 1062 14.37 -56.54 -3.54
C ASP A 1062 14.91 -57.10 -4.87
N SER A 1063 14.34 -58.22 -5.35
CA SER A 1063 14.78 -58.86 -6.60
C SER A 1063 14.39 -58.04 -7.82
N TYR A 1064 13.21 -57.40 -7.77
CA TYR A 1064 12.73 -56.49 -8.80
C TYR A 1064 13.54 -55.19 -8.85
N ASN A 1065 13.81 -54.60 -7.70
CA ASN A 1065 14.62 -53.39 -7.53
C ASN A 1065 16.06 -53.59 -8.02
N MET A 1066 16.64 -54.77 -7.74
CA MET A 1066 17.96 -55.15 -8.24
C MET A 1066 17.98 -55.30 -9.77
N ASP A 1067 16.94 -55.88 -10.38
CA ASP A 1067 16.85 -55.99 -11.84
C ASP A 1067 16.59 -54.63 -12.52
N LEU A 1068 15.71 -53.81 -11.95
CA LEU A 1068 15.36 -52.48 -12.47
C LEU A 1068 16.56 -51.53 -12.43
N SER A 1069 17.28 -51.47 -11.31
CA SER A 1069 18.50 -50.65 -11.18
C SER A 1069 19.59 -51.06 -12.18
N ARG A 1070 19.78 -52.37 -12.41
CA ARG A 1070 20.71 -52.89 -13.43
C ARG A 1070 20.30 -52.45 -14.84
N LYS A 1071 19.02 -52.56 -15.18
CA LYS A 1071 18.48 -52.13 -16.49
C LYS A 1071 18.65 -50.63 -16.71
N ARG A 1072 18.39 -49.81 -15.69
CA ARG A 1072 18.59 -48.34 -15.73
C ARG A 1072 20.05 -47.95 -15.95
N ALA A 1073 20.97 -48.57 -15.22
CA ALA A 1073 22.41 -48.36 -15.44
C ALA A 1073 22.84 -48.75 -16.86
N ALA A 1074 22.33 -49.88 -17.37
CA ALA A 1074 22.59 -50.32 -18.74
C ALA A 1074 21.99 -49.36 -19.79
N ALA A 1075 20.80 -48.82 -19.55
CA ALA A 1075 20.16 -47.83 -20.44
C ALA A 1075 20.98 -46.55 -20.55
N VAL A 1076 21.52 -46.05 -19.43
CA VAL A 1076 22.44 -44.91 -19.41
C VAL A 1076 23.71 -45.21 -20.20
N VAL A 1077 24.33 -46.38 -19.97
CA VAL A 1077 25.53 -46.76 -20.73
C VAL A 1077 25.24 -46.88 -22.23
N ASN A 1078 24.13 -47.49 -22.63
CA ASN A 1078 23.75 -47.59 -24.04
C ASN A 1078 23.55 -46.21 -24.67
N TYR A 1079 22.98 -45.26 -23.94
CA TYR A 1079 22.84 -43.88 -24.38
C TYR A 1079 24.21 -43.21 -24.59
N LEU A 1080 25.12 -43.34 -23.62
CA LEU A 1080 26.48 -42.77 -23.70
C LEU A 1080 27.30 -43.37 -24.84
N VAL A 1081 27.15 -44.67 -25.12
CA VAL A 1081 27.76 -45.31 -26.30
C VAL A 1081 27.19 -44.75 -27.61
N GLY A 1082 25.87 -44.51 -27.66
CA GLY A 1082 25.24 -43.82 -28.78
C GLY A 1082 25.76 -42.39 -29.01
N LYS A 1083 26.38 -41.79 -27.99
CA LYS A 1083 27.04 -40.48 -28.04
C LYS A 1083 28.55 -40.56 -28.27
N GLY A 1084 29.08 -41.73 -28.62
CA GLY A 1084 30.48 -41.89 -29.06
C GLY A 1084 31.47 -42.30 -27.97
N ILE A 1085 31.03 -42.60 -26.75
CA ILE A 1085 31.90 -43.19 -25.73
C ILE A 1085 32.16 -44.66 -26.05
N ASN A 1086 33.42 -45.11 -25.99
CA ASN A 1086 33.76 -46.50 -26.28
C ASN A 1086 33.12 -47.44 -25.25
N ARG A 1087 32.33 -48.42 -25.71
CA ARG A 1087 31.66 -49.40 -24.83
C ARG A 1087 32.62 -50.12 -23.89
N SER A 1088 33.87 -50.36 -24.30
CA SER A 1088 34.89 -51.04 -23.48
C SER A 1088 35.35 -50.22 -22.26
N MET A 1089 35.07 -48.91 -22.26
CA MET A 1089 35.35 -47.97 -21.17
C MET A 1089 34.18 -47.79 -20.21
N LEU A 1090 33.01 -48.40 -20.48
CA LEU A 1090 31.82 -48.26 -19.65
C LEU A 1090 31.36 -49.63 -19.11
N SER A 1091 31.19 -49.73 -17.80
CA SER A 1091 30.48 -50.84 -17.16
C SER A 1091 29.22 -50.34 -16.45
N SER A 1092 28.23 -51.22 -16.26
CA SER A 1092 26.97 -50.89 -15.58
C SER A 1092 26.72 -51.86 -14.44
N VAL A 1093 26.41 -51.35 -13.26
CA VAL A 1093 26.09 -52.13 -12.05
C VAL A 1093 24.77 -51.65 -11.46
N GLY A 1094 23.92 -52.57 -11.00
CA GLY A 1094 22.70 -52.24 -10.27
C GLY A 1094 22.87 -52.64 -8.80
N TYR A 1095 22.43 -51.77 -7.88
CA TYR A 1095 22.49 -52.00 -6.44
C TYR A 1095 21.10 -52.17 -5.79
N GLY A 1096 20.02 -52.03 -6.56
CA GLY A 1096 18.67 -51.96 -6.00
C GLY A 1096 18.61 -50.93 -4.88
N GLU A 1097 17.99 -51.30 -3.76
CA GLU A 1097 17.90 -50.46 -2.56
C GLU A 1097 19.04 -50.67 -1.54
N THR A 1098 20.04 -51.51 -1.87
CA THR A 1098 21.05 -51.98 -0.89
C THR A 1098 22.07 -50.91 -0.48
N GLN A 1099 22.10 -49.76 -1.16
CA GLN A 1099 22.98 -48.63 -0.84
C GLN A 1099 22.19 -47.30 -0.75
N PRO A 1100 21.34 -47.14 0.28
CA PRO A 1100 20.60 -45.91 0.50
C PRO A 1100 21.55 -44.80 0.97
N ILE A 1101 21.37 -43.59 0.44
CA ILE A 1101 22.09 -42.38 0.88
C ILE A 1101 21.20 -41.47 1.73
N ALA A 1102 19.91 -41.78 1.80
CA ALA A 1102 18.92 -41.06 2.58
C ALA A 1102 17.86 -42.03 3.11
N SER A 1103 17.02 -41.57 4.04
CA SER A 1103 16.00 -42.43 4.65
C SER A 1103 14.96 -42.90 3.64
N ASN A 1104 14.71 -44.21 3.58
CA ASN A 1104 13.59 -44.75 2.79
C ASN A 1104 12.22 -44.49 3.45
N SER A 1105 12.18 -43.97 4.69
CA SER A 1105 10.91 -43.66 5.36
C SER A 1105 10.22 -42.40 4.82
N THR A 1106 10.97 -41.45 4.24
CA THR A 1106 10.42 -40.18 3.70
C THR A 1106 10.32 -40.20 2.17
N ALA A 1107 9.43 -39.41 1.59
CA ALA A 1107 9.26 -39.36 0.14
C ALA A 1107 10.50 -38.76 -0.57
N GLU A 1108 11.10 -37.78 0.10
CA GLU A 1108 12.31 -37.05 -0.28
C GLU A 1108 13.53 -37.97 -0.25
N GLY A 1109 13.69 -38.76 0.82
CA GLY A 1109 14.79 -39.71 0.92
C GLY A 1109 14.65 -40.88 -0.05
N ARG A 1110 13.43 -41.36 -0.31
CA ARG A 1110 13.17 -42.30 -1.43
C ARG A 1110 13.52 -41.67 -2.78
N ALA A 1111 13.25 -40.38 -3.00
CA ALA A 1111 13.65 -39.70 -4.22
C ALA A 1111 15.17 -39.64 -4.41
N GLN A 1112 15.92 -39.36 -3.35
CA GLN A 1112 17.39 -39.34 -3.38
C GLN A 1112 17.98 -40.75 -3.59
N ASN A 1113 17.31 -41.80 -3.10
CA ASN A 1113 17.75 -43.19 -3.30
C ASN A 1113 17.52 -43.68 -4.74
N ARG A 1114 16.58 -43.09 -5.50
CA ARG A 1114 16.37 -43.35 -6.94
C ARG A 1114 17.35 -42.54 -7.79
N ARG A 1115 18.61 -42.98 -7.89
CA ARG A 1115 19.69 -42.21 -8.54
C ARG A 1115 20.55 -43.04 -9.50
N VAL A 1116 21.32 -42.33 -10.32
CA VAL A 1116 22.44 -42.86 -11.09
C VAL A 1116 23.73 -42.24 -10.57
N VAL A 1117 24.77 -43.06 -10.39
CA VAL A 1117 26.10 -42.62 -9.94
C VAL A 1117 27.14 -43.11 -10.93
N VAL A 1118 28.16 -42.31 -11.20
CA VAL A 1118 29.32 -42.65 -12.02
C VAL A 1118 30.55 -42.70 -11.13
N ARG A 1119 31.34 -43.77 -11.26
CA ARG A 1119 32.64 -43.95 -10.59
C ARG A 1119 33.74 -44.22 -11.59
N LEU A 1120 35.00 -44.02 -11.17
CA LEU A 1120 36.15 -44.51 -11.92
C LEU A 1120 36.22 -46.04 -11.78
N GLY A 1121 36.40 -46.72 -12.91
CA GLY A 1121 36.66 -48.15 -12.97
C GLY A 1121 38.15 -48.41 -12.83
N ASN A 1122 38.51 -49.38 -11.98
CA ASN A 1122 39.89 -49.86 -11.86
C ASN A 1122 40.36 -50.60 -13.10
#